data_AF-A0A1E4Y6D8-F1
#
_entry.id   AF-A0A1E4Y6D8-F1
#
_cell.length_a   1.000
_cell.length_b   1.000
_cell.length_c   1.000
_cell.angle_alpha   90.00
_cell.angle_beta   90.00
_cell.angle_gamma   90.00
#
_symmetry.space_group_name_H-M   'P 1'
#
loop_
_entity.id
_entity.type
_entity.pdbx_description
1 polymer ?
#
loop_
_entity_poly.entity_id
_entity_poly.type
_entity_poly.pdbx_seq_one_letter_code
_entity_poly.pdbx_strand_id
1 'polypeptide(L)'
;MSFLQNAKIRTKVLSIIIPICLIGIAGVLVVSSEYRDTVATYSNFIAKDEAAAVEMSRASQRMTAMSYNAYQILQYPAEDPRMAAFSKDYQENKQVLLQRFANARQVLPTEADTIDKLVARANDIIALTDQAVKAGLVDDNNTAGTLLKQVDPMINDEVVSIRQWLDAFNKSLNNKSDMLADQANSTIGDALIALGLLFAAAIAIAILVSARGIATPIERLRARMVSLADGNTDEPVSGIERKDEVGQMAAAVAVFRASAIERIRLQQEANTNRSLSEKERLEREAQKARDAADAQFAVDSLAQGLGELSNGNLTYRLEQPFVAHLDRLRMDFNASMAKVEETLVAVGQGGQAIAAGANQIRSAADDLSKRTEQQAASIEETAAALEEITTTVKDSTRRAEEASSLVGRARIGAEKSGEVMQDAISAMEAISKSSGEISNIIGVIDDIAFQTNLLALNAGVEAARAGDAGKGFAVVAQEVRELAQRSATAAKEIKALISTSGQQVGSGVDLVTRTGQSLQQIVKEVEEIDRNVRAIVEAAREQATGLQEINTAVNSIDQGTQQNAAMVEESTAASYSLAKEVTALNELLGQFNLQNGRSHARPAAATERSSPAASPARALRSKIAGAFGRPGTAAAAATSWEEF
;
A
#
# COMPACT_ATOMS: atom_id res chain seq x y z
N MET A 1 -53.62 -10.24 30.25
CA MET A 1 -53.84 -9.17 31.25
C MET A 1 -53.61 -9.61 32.70
N SER A 2 -53.97 -10.85 33.10
CA SER A 2 -53.75 -11.36 34.47
C SER A 2 -52.26 -11.37 34.93
N PHE A 3 -51.32 -11.67 34.01
CA PHE A 3 -49.88 -11.63 34.31
C PHE A 3 -49.39 -10.24 34.73
N LEU A 4 -49.83 -9.18 34.03
CA LEU A 4 -49.44 -7.80 34.31
C LEU A 4 -50.06 -7.24 35.60
N GLN A 5 -51.09 -7.87 36.15
CA GLN A 5 -51.72 -7.42 37.40
C GLN A 5 -51.05 -8.03 38.64
N ASN A 6 -50.37 -9.17 38.49
CA ASN A 6 -49.83 -9.95 39.61
C ASN A 6 -48.30 -10.12 39.57
N ALA A 7 -47.64 -9.76 38.47
CA ALA A 7 -46.18 -9.79 38.37
C ALA A 7 -45.52 -8.60 39.09
N LYS A 8 -44.38 -8.84 39.72
CA LYS A 8 -43.56 -7.82 40.35
C LYS A 8 -43.08 -6.75 39.36
N ILE A 9 -42.90 -5.51 39.82
CA ILE A 9 -42.41 -4.39 38.98
C ILE A 9 -41.10 -4.76 38.28
N ARG A 10 -40.12 -5.35 39.00
CA ARG A 10 -38.86 -5.82 38.43
C ARG A 10 -39.06 -6.85 37.30
N THR A 11 -39.98 -7.80 37.49
CA THR A 11 -40.29 -8.83 36.48
C THR A 11 -40.93 -8.22 35.23
N LYS A 12 -41.79 -7.22 35.39
CA LYS A 12 -42.39 -6.48 34.27
C LYS A 12 -41.32 -5.73 33.45
N VAL A 13 -40.40 -5.05 34.13
CA VAL A 13 -39.29 -4.34 33.47
C VAL A 13 -38.36 -5.32 32.73
N LEU A 14 -37.97 -6.43 33.36
CA LEU A 14 -37.16 -7.47 32.72
C LEU A 14 -37.86 -8.12 31.52
N SER A 15 -39.18 -8.32 31.59
CA SER A 15 -39.96 -8.89 30.47
C SER A 15 -40.01 -7.99 29.23
N ILE A 16 -39.65 -6.72 29.36
CA ILE A 16 -39.53 -5.76 28.26
C ILE A 16 -38.09 -5.70 27.75
N ILE A 17 -37.11 -5.61 28.66
CA ILE A 17 -35.70 -5.43 28.30
C ILE A 17 -35.13 -6.68 27.59
N ILE A 18 -35.42 -7.88 28.10
CA ILE A 18 -34.84 -9.12 27.56
C ILE A 18 -35.20 -9.32 26.08
N PRO A 19 -36.47 -9.21 25.63
CA PRO A 19 -36.80 -9.31 24.21
C PRO A 19 -36.14 -8.24 23.34
N ILE A 20 -36.01 -7.00 23.82
CA ILE A 20 -35.36 -5.91 23.09
C ILE A 20 -33.87 -6.23 22.87
N CYS A 21 -33.17 -6.72 23.89
CA CYS A 21 -31.79 -7.15 23.76
C CYS A 21 -31.63 -8.34 22.81
N LEU A 22 -32.55 -9.32 22.87
CA LEU A 22 -32.53 -10.48 21.97
C LEU A 22 -32.79 -10.09 20.51
N ILE A 23 -33.67 -9.13 20.25
CA ILE A 23 -33.90 -8.56 18.91
C ILE A 23 -32.62 -7.91 18.38
N GLY A 24 -31.92 -7.14 19.22
CA GLY A 24 -30.63 -6.53 18.85
C GLY A 24 -29.57 -7.58 18.49
N ILE A 25 -29.40 -8.60 19.33
CA ILE A 25 -28.43 -9.68 19.08
C ILE A 25 -28.78 -10.48 17.82
N ALA A 26 -30.04 -10.85 17.63
CA ALA A 26 -30.50 -11.57 16.45
C ALA A 26 -30.31 -10.73 15.16
N GLY A 27 -30.61 -9.43 15.22
CA GLY A 27 -30.40 -8.52 14.11
C GLY A 27 -28.93 -8.41 13.69
N VAL A 28 -28.02 -8.27 14.67
CA VAL A 28 -26.56 -8.24 14.40
C VAL A 28 -26.10 -9.55 13.77
N LEU A 29 -26.59 -10.70 14.24
CA LEU A 29 -26.22 -12.01 13.68
C LEU A 29 -26.69 -12.18 12.23
N VAL A 30 -27.92 -11.76 11.90
CA VAL A 30 -28.45 -11.83 10.53
C VAL A 30 -27.67 -10.91 9.59
N VAL A 31 -27.48 -9.64 9.97
CA VAL A 31 -26.70 -8.68 9.17
C VAL A 31 -25.26 -9.17 8.98
N SER A 32 -24.64 -9.70 10.03
CA SER A 32 -23.28 -10.24 9.94
C SER A 32 -23.19 -11.47 9.03
N SER A 33 -24.24 -12.30 8.96
CA SER A 33 -24.28 -13.46 8.05
C SER A 33 -24.40 -13.02 6.60
N GLU A 34 -25.38 -12.18 6.29
CA GLU A 34 -25.62 -11.62 4.94
C GLU A 34 -24.39 -10.86 4.42
N TYR A 35 -23.75 -10.09 5.30
CA TYR A 35 -22.52 -9.38 4.96
C TYR A 35 -21.37 -10.34 4.63
N ARG A 36 -21.22 -11.43 5.39
CA ARG A 36 -20.19 -12.45 5.15
C ARG A 36 -20.41 -13.16 3.81
N ASP A 37 -21.65 -13.47 3.46
CA ASP A 37 -22.00 -14.13 2.19
C ASP A 37 -21.76 -13.19 0.99
N THR A 38 -22.08 -11.90 1.15
CA THR A 38 -21.79 -10.85 0.16
C THR A 38 -20.28 -10.69 -0.05
N VAL A 39 -19.49 -10.61 1.02
CA VAL A 39 -18.03 -10.53 0.96
C VAL A 39 -17.43 -11.79 0.32
N ALA A 40 -17.92 -12.98 0.65
CA ALA A 40 -17.45 -14.23 0.05
C ALA A 40 -17.74 -14.29 -1.47
N THR A 41 -18.88 -13.76 -1.89
CA THR A 41 -19.25 -13.67 -3.32
C THR A 41 -18.37 -12.65 -4.05
N TYR A 42 -18.14 -11.48 -3.44
CA TYR A 42 -17.27 -10.43 -4.00
C TYR A 42 -15.81 -10.88 -4.08
N SER A 43 -15.31 -11.59 -3.06
CA SER A 43 -13.97 -12.15 -3.05
C SER A 43 -13.77 -13.22 -4.13
N ASN A 44 -14.76 -14.09 -4.35
CA ASN A 44 -14.72 -15.07 -5.46
C ASN A 44 -14.76 -14.39 -6.83
N PHE A 45 -15.54 -13.31 -6.97
CA PHE A 45 -15.61 -12.50 -8.19
C PHE A 45 -14.24 -11.92 -8.56
N ILE A 46 -13.57 -11.22 -7.63
CA ILE A 46 -12.22 -10.67 -7.88
C ILE A 46 -11.20 -11.79 -8.13
N ALA A 47 -11.19 -12.83 -7.29
CA ALA A 47 -10.13 -13.84 -7.34
C ALA A 47 -10.17 -14.74 -8.59
N LYS A 48 -11.36 -14.96 -9.18
CA LYS A 48 -11.54 -15.89 -10.30
C LYS A 48 -11.86 -15.19 -11.61
N ASP A 49 -12.83 -14.28 -11.59
CA ASP A 49 -13.33 -13.68 -12.83
C ASP A 49 -12.29 -12.69 -13.40
N GLU A 50 -11.67 -11.81 -12.59
CA GLU A 50 -10.59 -10.94 -13.08
C GLU A 50 -9.33 -11.71 -13.48
N ALA A 51 -8.98 -12.76 -12.72
CA ALA A 51 -7.84 -13.61 -13.04
C ALA A 51 -7.99 -14.26 -14.43
N ALA A 52 -9.20 -14.69 -14.79
CA ALA A 52 -9.49 -15.25 -16.11
C ALA A 52 -9.29 -14.22 -17.23
N ALA A 53 -9.74 -12.97 -17.04
CA ALA A 53 -9.56 -11.89 -18.02
C ALA A 53 -8.06 -11.59 -18.25
N VAL A 54 -7.26 -11.58 -17.19
CA VAL A 54 -5.80 -11.39 -17.28
C VAL A 54 -5.12 -12.55 -18.01
N GLU A 55 -5.49 -13.80 -17.71
CA GLU A 55 -4.95 -14.97 -18.41
C GLU A 55 -5.28 -14.93 -19.91
N MET A 56 -6.51 -14.57 -20.29
CA MET A 56 -6.93 -14.45 -21.69
C MET A 56 -6.24 -13.30 -22.43
N SER A 57 -6.06 -12.14 -21.79
CA SER A 57 -5.29 -11.02 -22.35
C SER A 57 -3.83 -11.42 -22.60
N ARG A 58 -3.20 -12.11 -21.64
CA ARG A 58 -1.84 -12.63 -21.78
C ARG A 58 -1.74 -13.72 -22.84
N ALA A 59 -2.76 -14.58 -22.98
CA ALA A 59 -2.83 -15.54 -24.06
C ALA A 59 -2.80 -14.84 -25.43
N SER A 60 -3.60 -13.80 -25.63
CA SER A 60 -3.57 -13.00 -26.86
C SER A 60 -2.19 -12.38 -27.15
N GLN A 61 -1.51 -11.84 -26.12
CA GLN A 61 -0.14 -11.33 -26.28
C GLN A 61 0.86 -12.42 -26.69
N ARG A 62 0.76 -13.62 -26.10
CA ARG A 62 1.64 -14.75 -26.43
C ARG A 62 1.40 -15.29 -27.83
N MET A 63 0.16 -15.27 -28.31
CA MET A 63 -0.18 -15.58 -29.70
C MET A 63 0.56 -14.66 -30.68
N THR A 64 0.52 -13.35 -30.44
CA THR A 64 1.22 -12.36 -31.26
C THR A 64 2.73 -12.50 -31.16
N ALA A 65 3.28 -12.71 -29.96
CA ALA A 65 4.71 -12.89 -29.75
C ALA A 65 5.26 -14.15 -30.46
N MET A 66 4.56 -15.27 -30.32
CA MET A 66 4.88 -16.53 -31.04
C MET A 66 4.89 -16.31 -32.55
N SER A 67 3.88 -15.62 -33.07
CA SER A 67 3.79 -15.31 -34.51
C SER A 67 4.94 -14.42 -34.99
N TYR A 68 5.31 -13.42 -34.19
CA TYR A 68 6.47 -12.58 -34.46
C TYR A 68 7.79 -13.37 -34.47
N ASN A 69 7.99 -14.31 -33.53
CA ASN A 69 9.16 -15.18 -33.55
C ASN A 69 9.22 -16.05 -34.82
N ALA A 70 8.08 -16.53 -35.32
CA ALA A 70 8.04 -17.28 -36.58
C ALA A 70 8.48 -16.42 -37.78
N TYR A 71 8.10 -15.13 -37.81
CA TYR A 71 8.60 -14.17 -38.80
C TYR A 71 10.10 -13.86 -38.66
N GLN A 72 10.63 -13.79 -37.43
CA GLN A 72 12.07 -13.67 -37.21
C GLN A 72 12.80 -14.88 -37.79
N ILE A 73 12.32 -16.10 -37.53
CA ILE A 73 12.92 -17.34 -38.05
C ILE A 73 12.91 -17.38 -39.59
N LEU A 74 11.90 -16.79 -40.25
CA LEU A 74 11.88 -16.65 -41.72
C LEU A 74 12.92 -15.64 -42.23
N GLN A 75 13.18 -14.56 -41.48
CA GLN A 75 13.91 -13.40 -41.98
C GLN A 75 15.44 -13.52 -41.82
N TYR A 76 15.90 -14.32 -40.87
CA TYR A 76 17.33 -14.53 -40.61
C TYR A 76 17.81 -15.85 -41.26
N PRO A 77 19.05 -15.90 -41.78
CA PRO A 77 19.63 -17.14 -42.29
C PRO A 77 19.69 -18.22 -41.22
N ALA A 78 19.54 -19.49 -41.59
CA ALA A 78 19.57 -20.62 -40.64
C ALA A 78 20.88 -20.73 -39.84
N GLU A 79 21.99 -20.22 -40.40
CA GLU A 79 23.31 -20.18 -39.75
C GLU A 79 23.47 -19.02 -38.75
N ASP A 80 22.52 -18.06 -38.69
CA ASP A 80 22.62 -16.91 -37.78
C ASP A 80 22.60 -17.38 -36.31
N PRO A 81 23.56 -16.97 -35.46
CA PRO A 81 23.62 -17.38 -34.05
C PRO A 81 22.35 -17.09 -33.24
N ARG A 82 21.53 -16.12 -33.67
CA ARG A 82 20.26 -15.75 -33.00
C ARG A 82 19.13 -16.72 -33.30
N MET A 83 19.23 -17.59 -34.30
CA MET A 83 18.19 -18.56 -34.66
C MET A 83 17.83 -19.50 -33.51
N ALA A 84 18.82 -19.90 -32.70
CA ALA A 84 18.59 -20.71 -31.51
C ALA A 84 17.72 -19.99 -30.48
N ALA A 85 17.90 -18.68 -30.30
CA ALA A 85 17.08 -17.87 -29.40
C ALA A 85 15.66 -17.71 -29.95
N PHE A 86 15.50 -17.37 -31.23
CA PHE A 86 14.16 -17.23 -31.83
C PHE A 86 13.35 -18.52 -31.79
N SER A 87 14.00 -19.67 -32.07
CA SER A 87 13.37 -20.98 -31.98
C SER A 87 12.94 -21.32 -30.56
N LYS A 88 13.81 -21.03 -29.58
CA LYS A 88 13.49 -21.21 -28.16
C LYS A 88 12.31 -20.33 -27.73
N ASP A 89 12.35 -19.04 -28.04
CA ASP A 89 11.30 -18.07 -27.70
C ASP A 89 9.96 -18.45 -28.33
N TYR A 90 9.96 -18.94 -29.57
CA TYR A 90 8.78 -19.48 -30.23
C TYR A 90 8.16 -20.64 -29.44
N GLN A 91 8.96 -21.62 -29.02
CA GLN A 91 8.47 -22.78 -28.24
C GLN A 91 7.98 -22.38 -26.85
N GLU A 92 8.68 -21.46 -26.18
CA GLU A 92 8.27 -20.96 -24.87
C GLU A 92 6.95 -20.17 -24.97
N ASN A 93 6.81 -19.28 -25.96
CA ASN A 93 5.57 -18.53 -26.18
C ASN A 93 4.40 -19.46 -26.50
N LYS A 94 4.61 -20.50 -27.32
CA LYS A 94 3.62 -21.56 -27.60
C LYS A 94 3.19 -22.30 -26.33
N GLN A 95 4.14 -22.74 -25.51
CA GLN A 95 3.85 -23.46 -24.27
C GLN A 95 3.06 -22.59 -23.29
N VAL A 96 3.51 -21.34 -23.09
CA VAL A 96 2.86 -20.40 -22.19
C VAL A 96 1.46 -20.05 -22.69
N LEU A 97 1.28 -19.83 -23.99
CA LEU A 97 -0.04 -19.59 -24.59
C LEU A 97 -1.06 -20.68 -24.20
N LEU A 98 -0.73 -21.95 -24.41
CA LEU A 98 -1.61 -23.07 -24.09
C LEU A 98 -1.85 -23.18 -22.57
N GLN A 99 -0.82 -22.92 -21.77
CA GLN A 99 -0.96 -22.90 -20.31
C GLN A 99 -1.92 -21.80 -19.84
N ARG A 100 -1.84 -20.58 -20.43
CA ARG A 100 -2.75 -19.48 -20.09
C ARG A 100 -4.20 -19.82 -20.40
N PHE A 101 -4.46 -20.44 -21.56
CA PHE A 101 -5.81 -20.92 -21.87
C PHE A 101 -6.30 -21.98 -20.88
N ALA A 102 -5.45 -22.94 -20.50
CA ALA A 102 -5.81 -23.96 -19.53
C ALA A 102 -6.14 -23.37 -18.15
N ASN A 103 -5.35 -22.37 -17.71
CA ASN A 103 -5.60 -21.65 -16.47
C ASN A 103 -6.93 -20.89 -16.53
N ALA A 104 -7.16 -20.11 -17.61
CA ALA A 104 -8.40 -19.36 -17.81
C ALA A 104 -9.63 -20.28 -17.75
N ARG A 105 -9.56 -21.44 -18.42
CA ARG A 105 -10.61 -22.47 -18.40
C ARG A 105 -10.86 -23.04 -17.00
N GLN A 106 -9.80 -23.23 -16.22
CA GLN A 106 -9.89 -23.79 -14.87
C GLN A 106 -10.56 -22.81 -13.89
N VAL A 107 -10.22 -21.52 -13.97
CA VAL A 107 -10.78 -20.51 -13.06
C VAL A 107 -12.18 -20.05 -13.48
N LEU A 108 -12.52 -20.18 -14.77
CA LEU A 108 -13.79 -19.72 -15.34
C LEU A 108 -14.57 -20.85 -16.05
N PRO A 109 -15.08 -21.85 -15.30
CA PRO A 109 -15.79 -23.00 -15.87
C PRO A 109 -17.08 -22.61 -16.60
N THR A 110 -17.67 -21.46 -16.29
CA THR A 110 -18.89 -20.95 -16.96
C THR A 110 -18.65 -20.56 -18.42
N GLU A 111 -17.41 -20.24 -18.79
CA GLU A 111 -17.01 -19.84 -20.15
C GLU A 111 -16.16 -20.93 -20.84
N ALA A 112 -16.13 -22.15 -20.28
CA ALA A 112 -15.27 -23.23 -20.77
C ALA A 112 -15.50 -23.52 -22.27
N ASP A 113 -16.75 -23.56 -22.74
CA ASP A 113 -17.08 -23.81 -24.14
C ASP A 113 -16.54 -22.71 -25.07
N THR A 114 -16.55 -21.46 -24.62
CA THR A 114 -16.04 -20.31 -25.39
C THR A 114 -14.51 -20.35 -25.45
N ILE A 115 -13.87 -20.63 -24.31
CA ILE A 115 -12.42 -20.77 -24.21
C ILE A 115 -11.94 -21.96 -25.04
N ASP A 116 -12.64 -23.10 -25.01
CA ASP A 116 -12.28 -24.29 -25.79
C ASP A 116 -12.32 -24.02 -27.31
N LYS A 117 -13.23 -23.17 -27.79
CA LYS A 117 -13.25 -22.72 -29.20
C LYS A 117 -12.07 -21.83 -29.57
N LEU A 118 -11.61 -20.98 -28.64
CA LEU A 118 -10.41 -20.15 -28.84
C LEU A 118 -9.14 -21.03 -28.83
N VAL A 119 -9.07 -22.00 -27.92
CA VAL A 119 -7.98 -23.00 -27.90
C VAL A 119 -7.91 -23.81 -29.19
N ALA A 120 -9.06 -24.23 -29.74
CA ALA A 120 -9.09 -24.94 -31.01
C ALA A 120 -8.46 -24.11 -32.15
N ARG A 121 -8.88 -22.84 -32.30
CA ARG A 121 -8.33 -21.91 -33.28
C ARG A 121 -6.85 -21.62 -33.07
N ALA A 122 -6.44 -21.44 -31.81
CA ALA A 122 -5.05 -21.28 -31.44
C ALA A 122 -4.18 -22.49 -31.85
N ASN A 123 -4.70 -23.71 -31.69
CA ASN A 123 -4.01 -24.92 -32.14
C ASN A 123 -3.90 -25.02 -33.66
N ASP A 124 -4.93 -24.60 -34.40
CA ASP A 124 -4.87 -24.55 -35.87
C ASP A 124 -3.79 -23.56 -36.36
N ILE A 125 -3.67 -22.40 -35.70
CA ILE A 125 -2.60 -21.43 -35.94
C ILE A 125 -1.23 -22.06 -35.64
N ILE A 126 -1.08 -22.65 -34.45
CA ILE A 126 0.15 -23.32 -34.01
C ILE A 126 0.60 -24.40 -35.01
N ALA A 127 -0.32 -25.19 -35.55
CA ALA A 127 -0.01 -26.27 -36.48
C ALA A 127 0.62 -25.76 -37.78
N LEU A 128 0.19 -24.60 -38.27
CA LEU A 128 0.73 -23.96 -39.47
C LEU A 128 2.01 -23.18 -39.16
N THR A 129 2.08 -22.48 -38.02
CA THR A 129 3.32 -21.78 -37.61
C THR A 129 4.44 -22.76 -37.29
N ASP A 130 4.14 -23.94 -36.74
CA ASP A 130 5.14 -24.99 -36.51
C ASP A 130 5.75 -25.47 -37.84
N GLN A 131 4.92 -25.63 -38.87
CA GLN A 131 5.39 -25.99 -40.21
C GLN A 131 6.24 -24.86 -40.83
N ALA A 132 5.82 -23.61 -40.66
CA ALA A 132 6.57 -22.46 -41.14
C ALA A 132 7.93 -22.32 -40.44
N VAL A 133 7.97 -22.48 -39.12
CA VAL A 133 9.20 -22.46 -38.33
C VAL A 133 10.13 -23.59 -38.75
N LYS A 134 9.59 -24.80 -38.95
CA LYS A 134 10.39 -25.94 -39.43
C LYS A 134 11.02 -25.68 -40.80
N ALA A 135 10.29 -25.02 -41.71
CA ALA A 135 10.81 -24.62 -43.03
C ALA A 135 11.85 -23.49 -42.93
N GLY A 136 11.62 -22.46 -42.10
CA GLY A 136 12.56 -21.35 -41.90
C GLY A 136 13.88 -21.78 -41.24
N LEU A 137 13.84 -22.77 -40.34
CA LEU A 137 15.05 -23.33 -39.71
C LEU A 137 16.01 -24.03 -40.70
N VAL A 138 15.58 -24.28 -41.94
CA VAL A 138 16.39 -24.89 -43.00
C VAL A 138 16.48 -23.99 -44.24
N ASP A 139 16.24 -22.68 -44.09
CA ASP A 139 16.22 -21.66 -45.15
C ASP A 139 15.21 -21.92 -46.29
N ASP A 140 14.17 -22.73 -46.06
CA ASP A 140 13.05 -22.87 -47.00
C ASP A 140 12.05 -21.70 -46.85
N ASN A 141 12.53 -20.52 -47.22
CA ASN A 141 11.84 -19.24 -47.03
C ASN A 141 10.57 -19.13 -47.89
N ASN A 142 10.48 -19.86 -49.01
CA ASN A 142 9.29 -19.88 -49.85
C ASN A 142 8.14 -20.60 -49.16
N THR A 143 8.38 -21.79 -48.61
CA THR A 143 7.38 -22.57 -47.87
C THR A 143 7.00 -21.84 -46.58
N ALA A 144 7.98 -21.39 -45.80
CA ALA A 144 7.74 -20.64 -44.57
C ALA A 144 6.94 -19.35 -44.81
N GLY A 145 7.32 -18.56 -45.81
CA GLY A 145 6.61 -17.33 -46.16
C GLY A 145 5.18 -17.57 -46.67
N THR A 146 4.93 -18.68 -47.37
CA THR A 146 3.58 -19.05 -47.85
C THR A 146 2.67 -19.43 -46.68
N LEU A 147 3.19 -20.26 -45.76
CA LEU A 147 2.46 -20.69 -44.57
C LEU A 147 2.15 -19.50 -43.65
N LEU A 148 3.11 -18.60 -43.40
CA LEU A 148 2.86 -17.43 -42.55
C LEU A 148 1.81 -16.49 -43.13
N LYS A 149 1.80 -16.25 -44.44
CA LYS A 149 0.74 -15.47 -45.11
C LYS A 149 -0.64 -16.12 -44.99
N GLN A 150 -0.71 -17.45 -44.96
CA GLN A 150 -1.97 -18.16 -44.74
C GLN A 150 -2.47 -18.01 -43.30
N VAL A 151 -1.54 -17.94 -42.34
CA VAL A 151 -1.84 -17.82 -40.91
C VAL A 151 -2.19 -16.39 -40.49
N ASP A 152 -1.65 -15.36 -41.14
CA ASP A 152 -1.92 -13.94 -40.82
C ASP A 152 -3.41 -13.61 -40.57
N PRO A 153 -4.36 -13.96 -41.46
CA PRO A 153 -5.77 -13.69 -41.20
C PRO A 153 -6.30 -14.50 -40.00
N MET A 154 -5.81 -15.71 -39.78
CA MET A 154 -6.22 -16.54 -38.63
C MET A 154 -5.77 -15.92 -37.30
N ILE A 155 -4.52 -15.42 -37.23
CA ILE A 155 -4.01 -14.71 -36.04
C ILE A 155 -4.85 -13.46 -35.77
N ASN A 156 -5.12 -12.66 -36.81
CA ASN A 156 -5.91 -11.45 -36.66
C ASN A 156 -7.32 -11.77 -36.14
N ASP A 157 -7.99 -12.75 -36.73
CA ASP A 157 -9.33 -13.17 -36.33
C ASP A 157 -9.35 -13.72 -34.89
N GLU A 158 -8.32 -14.46 -34.48
CA GLU A 158 -8.19 -14.98 -33.13
C GLU A 158 -7.94 -13.86 -32.10
N VAL A 159 -7.02 -12.93 -32.38
CA VAL A 159 -6.77 -11.76 -31.53
C VAL A 159 -8.02 -10.91 -31.38
N VAL A 160 -8.76 -10.66 -32.48
CA VAL A 160 -10.03 -9.94 -32.45
C VAL A 160 -11.07 -10.70 -31.65
N SER A 161 -11.15 -12.03 -31.78
CA SER A 161 -12.10 -12.85 -31.03
C SER A 161 -11.82 -12.84 -29.53
N ILE A 162 -10.56 -12.92 -29.11
CA ILE A 162 -10.17 -12.79 -27.69
C ILE A 162 -10.50 -11.37 -27.18
N ARG A 163 -10.23 -10.33 -27.97
CA ARG A 163 -10.60 -8.95 -27.59
C ARG A 163 -12.10 -8.77 -27.42
N GLN A 164 -12.91 -9.24 -28.37
CA GLN A 164 -14.37 -9.15 -28.29
C GLN A 164 -14.91 -9.91 -27.07
N TRP A 165 -14.34 -11.08 -26.79
CA TRP A 165 -14.67 -11.83 -25.58
C TRP A 165 -14.28 -11.05 -24.33
N LEU A 166 -13.08 -10.47 -24.26
CA LEU A 166 -12.65 -9.63 -23.13
C LEU A 166 -13.55 -8.42 -22.92
N ASP A 167 -13.95 -7.73 -23.99
CA ASP A 167 -14.85 -6.57 -23.90
C ASP A 167 -16.23 -6.97 -23.37
N ALA A 168 -16.80 -8.06 -23.89
CA ALA A 168 -18.08 -8.60 -23.43
C ALA A 168 -18.01 -9.09 -21.98
N PHE A 169 -16.93 -9.80 -21.64
CA PHE A 169 -16.69 -10.33 -20.32
C PHE A 169 -16.50 -9.21 -19.30
N ASN A 170 -15.62 -8.23 -19.56
CA ASN A 170 -15.43 -7.06 -18.69
C ASN A 170 -16.72 -6.25 -18.51
N LYS A 171 -17.55 -6.12 -19.55
CA LYS A 171 -18.87 -5.49 -19.41
C LYS A 171 -19.79 -6.29 -18.48
N SER A 172 -19.76 -7.63 -18.58
CA SER A 172 -20.47 -8.51 -17.64
C SER A 172 -19.92 -8.38 -16.22
N LEU A 173 -18.60 -8.20 -16.04
CA LEU A 173 -17.98 -7.99 -14.74
C LEU A 173 -18.47 -6.69 -14.10
N ASN A 174 -18.45 -5.59 -14.84
CA ASN A 174 -18.93 -4.30 -14.34
C ASN A 174 -20.41 -4.37 -13.93
N ASN A 175 -21.27 -4.95 -14.79
CA ASN A 175 -22.68 -5.13 -14.46
C ASN A 175 -22.89 -5.98 -13.19
N LYS A 176 -22.11 -7.05 -13.03
CA LYS A 176 -22.19 -7.94 -11.86
C LYS A 176 -21.67 -7.25 -10.59
N SER A 177 -20.62 -6.43 -10.71
CA SER A 177 -20.11 -5.59 -9.62
C SER A 177 -21.15 -4.56 -9.18
N ASP A 178 -21.79 -3.86 -10.13
CA ASP A 178 -22.86 -2.90 -9.85
C ASP A 178 -24.05 -3.57 -9.16
N MET A 179 -24.49 -4.73 -9.66
CA MET A 179 -25.56 -5.52 -9.03
C MET A 179 -25.19 -5.95 -7.60
N LEU A 180 -23.95 -6.36 -7.34
CA LEU A 180 -23.48 -6.73 -6.01
C LEU A 180 -23.45 -5.51 -5.06
N ALA A 181 -23.06 -4.33 -5.56
CA ALA A 181 -23.07 -3.10 -4.79
C ALA A 181 -24.51 -2.65 -4.45
N ASP A 182 -25.41 -2.71 -5.42
CA ASP A 182 -26.84 -2.41 -5.24
C ASP A 182 -27.49 -3.40 -4.26
N GLN A 183 -27.19 -4.69 -4.39
CA GLN A 183 -27.67 -5.72 -3.48
C GLN A 183 -27.16 -5.49 -2.06
N ALA A 184 -25.88 -5.18 -1.87
CA ALA A 184 -25.31 -4.86 -0.56
C ALA A 184 -26.00 -3.64 0.08
N ASN A 185 -26.19 -2.57 -0.69
CA ASN A 185 -26.86 -1.36 -0.21
C ASN A 185 -28.33 -1.61 0.14
N SER A 186 -29.06 -2.35 -0.69
CA SER A 186 -30.46 -2.73 -0.43
C SER A 186 -30.57 -3.58 0.82
N THR A 187 -29.75 -4.63 0.96
CA THR A 187 -29.78 -5.52 2.11
C THR A 187 -29.46 -4.78 3.41
N ILE A 188 -28.52 -3.83 3.41
CA ILE A 188 -28.25 -2.97 4.57
C ILE A 188 -29.46 -2.10 4.89
N GLY A 189 -30.05 -1.44 3.88
CA GLY A 189 -31.23 -0.59 4.05
C GLY A 189 -32.43 -1.34 4.61
N ASP A 190 -32.78 -2.49 4.01
CA ASP A 190 -33.91 -3.31 4.41
C ASP A 190 -33.73 -3.88 5.82
N ALA A 191 -32.51 -4.33 6.15
CA ALA A 191 -32.20 -4.82 7.50
C ALA A 191 -32.33 -3.70 8.55
N LEU A 192 -31.84 -2.49 8.26
CA LEU A 192 -31.98 -1.34 9.16
C LEU A 192 -33.44 -0.91 9.35
N ILE A 193 -34.23 -0.90 8.27
CA ILE A 193 -35.68 -0.60 8.33
C ILE A 193 -36.41 -1.66 9.16
N ALA A 194 -36.16 -2.96 8.89
CA ALA A 194 -36.78 -4.05 9.63
C ALA A 194 -36.43 -4.01 11.13
N LEU A 195 -35.15 -3.78 11.46
CA LEU A 195 -34.69 -3.62 12.84
C LEU A 195 -35.35 -2.39 13.50
N GLY A 196 -35.43 -1.27 12.79
CA GLY A 196 -36.07 -0.05 13.24
C GLY A 196 -37.56 -0.24 13.54
N LEU A 197 -38.29 -0.94 12.68
CA LEU A 197 -39.69 -1.29 12.90
C LEU A 197 -39.87 -2.23 14.10
N LEU A 198 -38.99 -3.21 14.27
CA LEU A 198 -39.01 -4.12 15.43
C LEU A 198 -38.73 -3.37 16.74
N PHE A 199 -37.75 -2.46 16.76
CA PHE A 199 -37.48 -1.61 17.92
C PHE A 199 -38.65 -0.67 18.20
N ALA A 200 -39.24 -0.02 17.18
CA ALA A 200 -40.40 0.85 17.35
C ALA A 200 -41.61 0.10 17.91
N ALA A 201 -41.90 -1.10 17.42
CA ALA A 201 -42.95 -1.96 17.95
C ALA A 201 -42.66 -2.40 19.40
N ALA A 202 -41.43 -2.80 19.71
CA ALA A 202 -41.03 -3.18 21.07
C ALA A 202 -41.12 -2.00 22.05
N ILE A 203 -40.74 -0.79 21.63
CA ILE A 203 -40.87 0.45 22.41
C ILE A 203 -42.36 0.78 22.62
N ALA A 204 -43.21 0.67 21.60
CA ALA A 204 -44.65 0.91 21.74
C ALA A 204 -45.30 -0.09 22.73
N ILE A 205 -44.91 -1.36 22.67
CA ILE A 205 -45.35 -2.39 23.63
C ILE A 205 -44.82 -2.07 25.04
N ALA A 206 -43.56 -1.66 25.17
CA ALA A 206 -42.94 -1.26 26.44
C ALA A 206 -43.69 -0.10 27.10
N ILE A 207 -44.04 0.93 26.31
CA ILE A 207 -44.83 2.09 26.76
C ILE A 207 -46.22 1.63 27.21
N LEU A 208 -46.90 0.77 26.43
CA LEU A 208 -48.24 0.29 26.76
C LEU A 208 -48.24 -0.55 28.06
N VAL A 209 -47.27 -1.45 28.21
CA VAL A 209 -47.10 -2.29 29.41
C VAL A 209 -46.75 -1.44 30.63
N SER A 210 -45.85 -0.45 30.48
CA SER A 210 -45.46 0.45 31.59
C SER A 210 -46.60 1.37 32.00
N ALA A 211 -47.30 1.96 31.02
CA ALA A 211 -48.45 2.83 31.27
C ALA A 211 -49.57 2.09 32.00
N ARG A 212 -50.03 0.95 31.46
CA ARG A 212 -51.16 0.20 32.06
C ARG A 212 -50.78 -0.65 33.27
N GLY A 213 -49.54 -1.14 33.33
CA GLY A 213 -49.10 -2.08 34.35
C GLY A 213 -48.51 -1.44 35.61
N ILE A 214 -47.97 -0.23 35.49
CA ILE A 214 -47.23 0.48 36.56
C ILE A 214 -47.73 1.92 36.75
N ALA A 215 -47.64 2.77 35.73
CA ALA A 215 -47.86 4.22 35.87
C ALA A 215 -49.31 4.59 36.21
N THR A 216 -50.30 4.09 35.46
CA THR A 216 -51.73 4.41 35.71
C THR A 216 -52.22 3.90 37.07
N PRO A 217 -51.89 2.66 37.53
CA PRO A 217 -52.24 2.21 38.87
C PRO A 217 -51.62 3.05 40.01
N ILE A 218 -50.36 3.48 39.86
CA ILE A 218 -49.69 4.34 40.84
C ILE A 218 -50.37 5.71 40.89
N GLU A 219 -50.71 6.30 39.74
CA GLU A 219 -51.39 7.61 39.71
C GLU A 219 -52.81 7.52 40.31
N ARG A 220 -53.53 6.41 40.12
CA ARG A 220 -54.82 6.17 40.80
C ARG A 220 -54.67 6.04 42.31
N LEU A 221 -53.62 5.37 42.78
CA LEU A 221 -53.34 5.28 44.22
C LEU A 221 -52.95 6.64 44.81
N ARG A 222 -52.14 7.42 44.09
CA ARG A 222 -51.80 8.80 44.46
C ARG A 222 -53.06 9.67 44.57
N ALA A 223 -53.91 9.66 43.54
CA ALA A 223 -55.16 10.40 43.54
C ALA A 223 -56.09 10.00 44.70
N ARG A 224 -56.15 8.68 45.02
CA ARG A 224 -56.94 8.19 46.16
C ARG A 224 -56.34 8.58 47.51
N MET A 225 -55.02 8.62 47.62
CA MET A 225 -54.34 9.06 48.84
C MET A 225 -54.60 10.54 49.11
N VAL A 226 -54.62 11.38 48.07
CA VAL A 226 -55.01 12.80 48.16
C VAL A 226 -56.49 12.94 48.55
N SER A 227 -57.41 12.20 47.90
CA SER A 227 -58.84 12.28 48.26
C SER A 227 -59.16 11.79 49.68
N LEU A 228 -58.37 10.84 50.20
CA LEU A 228 -58.48 10.38 51.59
C LEU A 228 -58.02 11.45 52.58
N ALA A 229 -56.98 12.20 52.23
CA ALA A 229 -56.46 13.30 53.04
C ALA A 229 -57.47 14.47 53.10
N ASP A 230 -58.24 14.68 52.04
CA ASP A 230 -59.35 15.64 51.98
C ASP A 230 -60.65 15.14 52.66
N GLY A 231 -60.62 13.99 53.35
CA GLY A 231 -61.70 13.49 54.19
C GLY A 231 -62.78 12.66 53.47
N ASN A 232 -62.59 12.28 52.20
CA ASN A 232 -63.59 11.57 51.42
C ASN A 232 -63.43 10.03 51.51
N THR A 233 -64.15 9.40 52.45
CA THR A 233 -63.98 7.98 52.80
C THR A 233 -64.94 7.01 52.09
N ASP A 234 -65.92 7.49 51.32
CA ASP A 234 -67.05 6.64 50.88
C ASP A 234 -66.68 5.62 49.81
N GLU A 235 -65.75 5.94 48.89
CA GLU A 235 -65.34 5.01 47.85
C GLU A 235 -64.25 4.01 48.30
N PRO A 236 -64.32 2.73 47.86
CA PRO A 236 -63.31 1.73 48.15
C PRO A 236 -61.98 2.00 47.42
N VAL A 237 -60.86 1.60 48.04
CA VAL A 237 -59.53 1.67 47.39
C VAL A 237 -59.46 0.60 46.31
N SER A 238 -59.36 1.02 45.05
CA SER A 238 -59.27 0.10 43.90
C SER A 238 -57.92 -0.63 43.87
N GLY A 239 -57.91 -1.92 43.50
CA GLY A 239 -56.68 -2.68 43.23
C GLY A 239 -56.10 -3.48 44.40
N ILE A 240 -56.84 -3.66 45.50
CA ILE A 240 -56.43 -4.45 46.68
C ILE A 240 -56.16 -5.94 46.33
N GLU A 241 -56.86 -6.48 45.34
CA GLU A 241 -56.73 -7.90 44.94
C GLU A 241 -55.45 -8.21 44.15
N ARG A 242 -54.64 -7.20 43.82
CA ARG A 242 -53.38 -7.38 43.11
C ARG A 242 -52.33 -8.01 44.03
N LYS A 243 -51.55 -8.96 43.50
CA LYS A 243 -50.48 -9.64 44.25
C LYS A 243 -49.09 -9.00 44.06
N ASP A 244 -49.01 -7.87 43.39
CA ASP A 244 -47.77 -7.14 43.11
C ASP A 244 -47.52 -5.99 44.11
N GLU A 245 -46.39 -5.27 43.96
CA GLU A 245 -46.01 -4.19 44.87
C GLU A 245 -47.05 -3.06 44.91
N VAL A 246 -47.73 -2.81 43.79
CA VAL A 246 -48.83 -1.84 43.70
C VAL A 246 -50.05 -2.31 44.50
N GLY A 247 -50.34 -3.62 44.50
CA GLY A 247 -51.36 -4.21 45.37
C GLY A 247 -51.04 -4.09 46.86
N GLN A 248 -49.77 -4.26 47.23
CA GLN A 248 -49.30 -4.03 48.61
C GLN A 248 -49.48 -2.56 49.03
N MET A 249 -49.20 -1.61 48.12
CA MET A 249 -49.48 -0.19 48.35
C MET A 249 -50.99 0.09 48.46
N ALA A 250 -51.82 -0.53 47.62
CA ALA A 250 -53.28 -0.40 47.69
C ALA A 250 -53.86 -0.95 48.99
N ALA A 251 -53.35 -2.08 49.48
CA ALA A 251 -53.73 -2.65 50.78
C ALA A 251 -53.32 -1.71 51.94
N ALA A 252 -52.13 -1.11 51.89
CA ALA A 252 -51.70 -0.12 52.87
C ALA A 252 -52.61 1.13 52.87
N VAL A 253 -52.99 1.65 51.69
CA VAL A 253 -53.93 2.77 51.57
C VAL A 253 -55.35 2.39 52.04
N ALA A 254 -55.76 1.13 51.89
CA ALA A 254 -57.02 0.63 52.45
C ALA A 254 -57.01 0.56 53.99
N VAL A 255 -55.86 0.25 54.61
CA VAL A 255 -55.66 0.34 56.07
C VAL A 255 -55.72 1.80 56.53
N PHE A 256 -55.17 2.74 55.76
CA PHE A 256 -55.33 4.18 56.04
C PHE A 256 -56.79 4.64 55.94
N ARG A 257 -57.58 4.12 54.98
CA ARG A 257 -59.02 4.38 54.88
C ARG A 257 -59.77 3.83 56.10
N ALA A 258 -59.49 2.59 56.49
CA ALA A 258 -60.07 1.98 57.69
C ALA A 258 -59.72 2.78 58.95
N SER A 259 -58.47 3.25 59.04
CA SER A 259 -58.01 4.09 60.16
C SER A 259 -58.59 5.50 60.14
N ALA A 260 -58.86 6.09 58.96
CA ALA A 260 -59.52 7.39 58.83
C ALA A 260 -61.01 7.32 59.18
N ILE A 261 -61.70 6.23 58.80
CA ILE A 261 -63.08 5.94 59.21
C ILE A 261 -63.18 5.69 60.72
N GLU A 262 -62.18 5.02 61.32
CA GLU A 262 -62.11 4.77 62.75
C GLU A 262 -61.74 6.03 63.56
N ARG A 263 -60.91 6.93 63.00
CA ARG A 263 -60.50 8.19 63.65
C ARG A 263 -61.61 9.24 63.68
N ILE A 264 -62.55 9.21 62.73
CA ILE A 264 -63.77 10.03 62.75
C ILE A 264 -64.78 9.51 63.81
N ARG A 265 -64.79 8.20 64.10
CA ARG A 265 -65.66 7.59 65.12
C ARG A 265 -65.11 7.71 66.56
N LEU A 266 -63.79 7.72 66.74
CA LEU A 266 -63.14 7.69 68.07
C LEU A 266 -62.84 9.07 68.68
N GLN A 267 -63.09 10.17 67.98
CA GLN A 267 -62.87 11.53 68.52
C GLN A 267 -63.99 12.02 69.46
N GLN A 268 -65.01 11.19 69.74
CA GLN A 268 -66.16 11.53 70.58
C GLN A 268 -66.27 10.76 71.92
N GLU A 269 -65.39 9.79 72.20
CA GLU A 269 -65.42 8.99 73.44
C GLU A 269 -64.05 8.90 74.12
N ALA A 270 -63.60 9.98 74.76
CA ALA A 270 -62.44 9.91 75.67
C ALA A 270 -62.45 11.01 76.75
N ASN A 271 -63.41 10.92 77.67
CA ASN A 271 -63.39 11.41 79.05
C ASN A 271 -64.35 10.46 79.80
N THR A 272 -64.02 9.68 80.84
CA THR A 272 -63.20 9.95 82.01
C THR A 272 -63.12 8.66 82.86
N ASN A 273 -61.93 8.34 83.40
CA ASN A 273 -61.64 7.55 84.63
C ASN A 273 -62.02 6.04 84.71
N ARG A 274 -61.23 5.13 85.29
CA ARG A 274 -60.04 5.25 86.16
C ARG A 274 -59.32 3.89 86.32
N SER A 275 -58.00 3.98 86.43
CA SER A 275 -57.08 3.24 87.34
C SER A 275 -57.44 1.85 87.89
N LEU A 276 -56.50 0.91 87.77
CA LEU A 276 -55.96 0.09 88.88
C LEU A 276 -54.73 -0.75 88.43
N SER A 277 -53.53 -0.16 88.51
CA SER A 277 -52.24 -0.77 88.90
C SER A 277 -51.11 0.24 88.59
N GLU A 278 -51.09 1.36 89.32
CA GLU A 278 -50.16 2.47 89.08
C GLU A 278 -48.71 2.19 89.50
N LYS A 279 -48.43 1.08 90.19
CA LYS A 279 -47.08 0.82 90.72
C LYS A 279 -46.15 0.03 89.79
N GLU A 280 -46.66 -0.88 88.96
CA GLU A 280 -45.83 -1.51 87.90
C GLU A 280 -45.77 -0.68 86.62
N ARG A 281 -46.80 0.16 86.37
CA ARG A 281 -46.86 1.04 85.21
C ARG A 281 -45.78 2.12 85.29
N LEU A 282 -45.55 2.71 86.46
CA LEU A 282 -44.51 3.73 86.64
C LEU A 282 -43.08 3.18 86.45
N GLU A 283 -42.79 1.94 86.85
CA GLU A 283 -41.47 1.33 86.62
C GLU A 283 -41.27 0.91 85.16
N ARG A 284 -42.29 0.33 84.51
CA ARG A 284 -42.25 0.03 83.07
C ARG A 284 -42.35 1.26 82.17
N GLU A 285 -43.06 2.31 82.58
CA GLU A 285 -43.11 3.62 81.90
C GLU A 285 -41.81 4.36 82.12
N ALA A 286 -41.20 4.33 83.32
CA ALA A 286 -39.89 4.94 83.54
C ALA A 286 -38.80 4.20 82.77
N GLN A 287 -38.82 2.87 82.72
CA GLN A 287 -37.87 2.09 81.92
C GLN A 287 -38.13 2.27 80.41
N LYS A 288 -39.39 2.18 79.94
CA LYS A 288 -39.71 2.47 78.53
C LYS A 288 -39.44 3.91 78.14
N ALA A 289 -39.61 4.88 79.03
CA ALA A 289 -39.31 6.28 78.76
C ALA A 289 -37.80 6.52 78.70
N ARG A 290 -37.01 5.81 79.53
CA ARG A 290 -35.54 5.80 79.42
C ARG A 290 -35.09 5.12 78.14
N ASP A 291 -35.56 3.90 77.87
CA ASP A 291 -35.23 3.17 76.64
C ASP A 291 -35.68 3.93 75.38
N ALA A 292 -36.85 4.59 75.42
CA ALA A 292 -37.33 5.44 74.34
C ALA A 292 -36.51 6.74 74.23
N ALA A 293 -36.07 7.35 75.32
CA ALA A 293 -35.18 8.51 75.29
C ALA A 293 -33.79 8.14 74.74
N ASP A 294 -33.24 6.98 75.13
CA ASP A 294 -31.97 6.45 74.62
C ASP A 294 -32.06 6.09 73.14
N ALA A 295 -33.17 5.48 72.71
CA ALA A 295 -33.44 5.21 71.30
C ALA A 295 -33.67 6.50 70.50
N GLN A 296 -34.40 7.48 71.05
CA GLN A 296 -34.62 8.79 70.44
C GLN A 296 -33.29 9.52 70.28
N PHE A 297 -32.43 9.51 71.30
CA PHE A 297 -31.09 10.09 71.23
C PHE A 297 -30.22 9.44 70.14
N ALA A 298 -30.23 8.11 70.04
CA ALA A 298 -29.50 7.40 69.00
C ALA A 298 -30.03 7.72 67.59
N VAL A 299 -31.36 7.79 67.43
CA VAL A 299 -32.02 8.17 66.16
C VAL A 299 -31.73 9.61 65.79
N ASP A 300 -31.84 10.56 66.71
CA ASP A 300 -31.57 11.98 66.48
C ASP A 300 -30.09 12.20 66.13
N SER A 301 -29.19 11.51 66.84
CA SER A 301 -27.74 11.53 66.55
C SER A 301 -27.42 10.96 65.17
N LEU A 302 -28.03 9.83 64.79
CA LEU A 302 -27.89 9.26 63.44
C LEU A 302 -28.51 10.18 62.38
N ALA A 303 -29.65 10.80 62.65
CA ALA A 303 -30.30 11.76 61.75
C ALA A 303 -29.39 12.98 61.52
N GLN A 304 -28.74 13.48 62.56
CA GLN A 304 -27.73 14.52 62.46
C GLN A 304 -26.52 14.06 61.63
N GLY A 305 -25.99 12.86 61.90
CA GLY A 305 -24.87 12.31 61.13
C GLY A 305 -25.19 12.10 59.64
N LEU A 306 -26.42 11.65 59.32
CA LEU A 306 -26.91 11.55 57.94
C LEU A 306 -27.14 12.94 57.32
N GLY A 307 -27.54 13.93 58.10
CA GLY A 307 -27.61 15.34 57.69
C GLY A 307 -26.24 15.90 57.31
N GLU A 308 -25.21 15.66 58.12
CA GLU A 308 -23.82 16.01 57.82
C GLU A 308 -23.31 15.33 56.54
N LEU A 309 -23.59 14.02 56.39
CA LEU A 309 -23.28 13.28 55.16
C LEU A 309 -23.98 13.88 53.92
N SER A 310 -25.26 14.24 54.03
CA SER A 310 -26.02 14.88 52.95
C SER A 310 -25.48 16.25 52.58
N ASN A 311 -24.84 16.95 53.52
CA ASN A 311 -24.13 18.22 53.29
C ASN A 311 -22.69 18.01 52.79
N GLY A 312 -22.30 16.77 52.51
CA GLY A 312 -20.97 16.41 52.03
C GLY A 312 -19.91 16.28 53.12
N ASN A 313 -20.24 16.44 54.41
CA ASN A 313 -19.26 16.35 55.49
C ASN A 313 -18.98 14.90 55.90
N LEU A 314 -17.95 14.32 55.27
CA LEU A 314 -17.51 12.96 55.57
C LEU A 314 -16.58 12.86 56.78
N THR A 315 -16.16 13.99 57.35
CA THR A 315 -15.29 14.03 58.54
C THR A 315 -16.06 13.91 59.86
N TYR A 316 -17.39 14.08 59.83
CA TYR A 316 -18.24 14.00 61.02
C TYR A 316 -18.20 12.59 61.63
N ARG A 317 -18.09 12.52 62.96
CA ARG A 317 -18.08 11.28 63.74
C ARG A 317 -19.01 11.41 64.92
N LEU A 318 -19.73 10.34 65.22
CA LEU A 318 -20.52 10.22 66.44
C LEU A 318 -19.58 9.86 67.60
N GLU A 319 -19.24 10.85 68.43
CA GLU A 319 -18.31 10.69 69.56
C GLU A 319 -18.99 10.18 70.82
N GLN A 320 -20.24 10.61 71.09
CA GLN A 320 -20.97 10.19 72.29
C GLN A 320 -21.42 8.73 72.17
N PRO A 321 -21.03 7.83 73.09
CA PRO A 321 -21.47 6.45 73.10
C PRO A 321 -22.98 6.35 73.31
N PHE A 322 -23.64 5.44 72.58
CA PHE A 322 -25.02 5.07 72.87
C PHE A 322 -25.05 4.01 73.97
N VAL A 323 -26.25 3.70 74.46
CA VAL A 323 -26.46 2.54 75.33
C VAL A 323 -25.95 1.25 74.67
N ALA A 324 -25.44 0.31 75.46
CA ALA A 324 -24.66 -0.84 74.98
C ALA A 324 -25.32 -1.65 73.83
N HIS A 325 -26.65 -1.76 73.83
CA HIS A 325 -27.38 -2.48 72.78
C HIS A 325 -27.56 -1.69 71.47
N LEU A 326 -27.37 -0.37 71.49
CA LEU A 326 -27.45 0.54 70.33
C LEU A 326 -26.07 1.05 69.86
N ASP A 327 -25.01 0.97 70.67
CA ASP A 327 -23.69 1.54 70.34
C ASP A 327 -23.06 0.94 69.08
N ARG A 328 -23.48 -0.27 68.69
CA ARG A 328 -23.12 -0.86 67.40
C ARG A 328 -23.51 0.03 66.22
N LEU A 329 -24.65 0.71 66.28
CA LEU A 329 -25.09 1.62 65.22
C LEU A 329 -24.13 2.79 65.04
N ARG A 330 -23.61 3.34 66.16
CA ARG A 330 -22.60 4.40 66.16
C ARG A 330 -21.30 3.94 65.49
N MET A 331 -20.83 2.75 65.87
CA MET A 331 -19.63 2.15 65.31
C MET A 331 -19.78 1.86 63.81
N ASP A 332 -20.89 1.24 63.40
CA ASP A 332 -21.17 0.90 62.00
C ASP A 332 -21.32 2.18 61.14
N PHE A 333 -21.95 3.24 61.67
CA PHE A 333 -22.01 4.56 61.03
C PHE A 333 -20.61 5.16 60.83
N ASN A 334 -19.81 5.26 61.90
CA ASN A 334 -18.47 5.81 61.83
C ASN A 334 -17.54 5.01 60.89
N ALA A 335 -17.65 3.68 60.90
CA ALA A 335 -16.90 2.80 60.00
C ALA A 335 -17.30 3.00 58.54
N SER A 336 -18.59 3.17 58.27
CA SER A 336 -19.10 3.46 56.92
C SER A 336 -18.61 4.82 56.41
N MET A 337 -18.67 5.85 57.25
CA MET A 337 -18.15 7.19 56.92
C MET A 337 -16.66 7.14 56.60
N ALA A 338 -15.86 6.44 57.42
CA ALA A 338 -14.42 6.26 57.19
C ALA A 338 -14.13 5.53 55.87
N LYS A 339 -14.91 4.49 55.52
CA LYS A 339 -14.70 3.74 54.28
C LYS A 339 -15.06 4.55 53.03
N VAL A 340 -16.14 5.33 53.09
CA VAL A 340 -16.53 6.23 52.00
C VAL A 340 -15.49 7.33 51.82
N GLU A 341 -15.03 7.93 52.91
CA GLU A 341 -13.94 8.91 52.91
C GLU A 341 -12.65 8.35 52.28
N GLU A 342 -12.18 7.19 52.73
CA GLU A 342 -10.99 6.53 52.18
C GLU A 342 -11.13 6.29 50.67
N THR A 343 -12.30 5.83 50.24
CA THR A 343 -12.59 5.54 48.83
C THR A 343 -12.55 6.82 48.00
N LEU A 344 -13.17 7.91 48.45
CA LEU A 344 -13.19 9.19 47.72
C LEU A 344 -11.80 9.85 47.69
N VAL A 345 -11.01 9.72 48.76
CA VAL A 345 -9.60 10.15 48.76
C VAL A 345 -8.78 9.36 47.72
N ALA A 346 -8.96 8.03 47.65
CA ALA A 346 -8.29 7.20 46.65
C ALA A 346 -8.71 7.56 45.21
N VAL A 347 -10.00 7.87 44.98
CA VAL A 347 -10.48 8.35 43.68
C VAL A 347 -9.86 9.71 43.31
N GLY A 348 -9.75 10.64 44.26
CA GLY A 348 -9.09 11.93 44.03
C GLY A 348 -7.60 11.79 43.68
N GLN A 349 -6.87 10.90 44.36
CA GLN A 349 -5.49 10.58 44.03
C GLN A 349 -5.36 9.93 42.63
N GLY A 350 -6.27 9.01 42.30
CA GLY A 350 -6.35 8.43 40.95
C GLY A 350 -6.61 9.48 39.88
N GLY A 351 -7.52 10.42 40.13
CA GLY A 351 -7.78 11.56 39.25
C GLY A 351 -6.54 12.41 39.02
N GLN A 352 -5.80 12.77 40.09
CA GLN A 352 -4.55 13.53 39.96
C GLN A 352 -3.49 12.80 39.13
N ALA A 353 -3.35 11.47 39.29
CA ALA A 353 -2.44 10.67 38.48
C ALA A 353 -2.84 10.67 37.01
N ILE A 354 -4.14 10.57 36.71
CA ILE A 354 -4.67 10.64 35.33
C ILE A 354 -4.41 12.03 34.73
N ALA A 355 -4.62 13.13 35.48
CA ALA A 355 -4.30 14.48 35.00
C ALA A 355 -2.80 14.67 34.73
N ALA A 356 -1.92 14.10 35.57
CA ALA A 356 -0.49 14.12 35.32
C ALA A 356 -0.14 13.36 34.03
N GLY A 357 -0.69 12.16 33.84
CA GLY A 357 -0.53 11.36 32.63
C GLY A 357 -1.04 12.08 31.36
N ALA A 358 -2.22 12.69 31.41
CA ALA A 358 -2.78 13.46 30.30
C ALA A 358 -1.88 14.65 29.90
N ASN A 359 -1.30 15.35 30.87
CA ASN A 359 -0.35 16.44 30.59
C ASN A 359 0.96 15.93 29.97
N GLN A 360 1.45 14.75 30.39
CA GLN A 360 2.62 14.13 29.76
C GLN A 360 2.34 13.70 28.32
N ILE A 361 1.19 13.08 28.06
CA ILE A 361 0.77 12.69 26.70
C ILE A 361 0.68 13.94 25.82
N ARG A 362 0.06 15.02 26.32
CA ARG A 362 0.01 16.29 25.59
C ARG A 362 1.39 16.84 25.23
N SER A 363 2.34 16.80 26.19
CA SER A 363 3.71 17.26 25.92
C SER A 363 4.41 16.38 24.88
N ALA A 364 4.19 15.07 24.90
CA ALA A 364 4.73 14.14 23.91
C ALA A 364 4.08 14.31 22.53
N ALA A 365 2.78 14.62 22.49
CA ALA A 365 2.08 14.91 21.25
C ALA A 365 2.56 16.23 20.61
N ASP A 366 2.81 17.28 21.41
CA ASP A 366 3.38 18.55 20.91
C ASP A 366 4.78 18.35 20.32
N ASP A 367 5.61 17.54 20.95
CA ASP A 367 6.94 17.18 20.45
C ASP A 367 6.85 16.35 19.16
N LEU A 368 5.97 15.36 19.13
CA LEU A 368 5.71 14.56 17.93
C LEU A 368 5.14 15.41 16.78
N SER A 369 4.32 16.43 17.07
CA SER A 369 3.81 17.40 16.09
C SER A 369 4.97 18.11 15.40
N LYS A 370 5.87 18.72 16.17
CA LYS A 370 7.02 19.46 15.63
C LYS A 370 7.93 18.58 14.80
N ARG A 371 8.19 17.35 15.27
CA ARG A 371 8.98 16.38 14.51
C ARG A 371 8.28 15.94 13.23
N THR A 372 6.95 15.79 13.25
CA THR A 372 6.17 15.45 12.06
C THR A 372 6.17 16.59 11.05
N GLU A 373 6.08 17.85 11.50
CA GLU A 373 6.22 19.05 10.65
C GLU A 373 7.63 19.15 10.03
N GLN A 374 8.68 18.97 10.83
CA GLN A 374 10.08 18.96 10.35
C GLN A 374 10.31 17.84 9.32
N GLN A 375 9.74 16.66 9.58
CA GLN A 375 9.81 15.51 8.69
C GLN A 375 9.06 15.77 7.38
N ALA A 376 7.87 16.38 7.43
CA ALA A 376 7.13 16.76 6.23
C ALA A 376 7.93 17.73 5.36
N ALA A 377 8.55 18.75 5.95
CA ALA A 377 9.43 19.68 5.22
C ALA A 377 10.63 18.96 4.57
N SER A 378 11.26 18.02 5.29
CA SER A 378 12.38 17.23 4.77
C SER A 378 11.95 16.31 3.61
N ILE A 379 10.73 15.78 3.66
CA ILE A 379 10.14 14.95 2.60
C ILE A 379 9.83 15.80 1.36
N GLU A 380 9.28 17.01 1.51
CA GLU A 380 9.06 17.93 0.39
C GLU A 380 10.37 18.28 -0.33
N GLU A 381 11.43 18.63 0.41
CA GLU A 381 12.74 18.91 -0.18
C GLU A 381 13.32 17.68 -0.89
N THR A 382 13.19 16.49 -0.27
CA THR A 382 13.67 15.23 -0.86
C THR A 382 12.89 14.88 -2.12
N ALA A 383 11.57 15.07 -2.13
CA ALA A 383 10.72 14.82 -3.28
C ALA A 383 11.07 15.76 -4.46
N ALA A 384 11.29 17.05 -4.17
CA ALA A 384 11.72 18.02 -5.18
C ALA A 384 13.09 17.65 -5.78
N ALA A 385 14.06 17.30 -4.93
CA ALA A 385 15.38 16.85 -5.39
C ALA A 385 15.30 15.56 -6.22
N LEU A 386 14.44 14.61 -5.82
CA LEU A 386 14.21 13.38 -6.57
C LEU A 386 13.56 13.63 -7.92
N GLU A 387 12.65 14.59 -8.04
CA GLU A 387 12.02 14.96 -9.31
C GLU A 387 13.04 15.58 -10.29
N GLU A 388 13.94 16.43 -9.79
CA GLU A 388 15.06 16.98 -10.56
C GLU A 388 16.02 15.87 -11.03
N ILE A 389 16.39 14.96 -10.13
CA ILE A 389 17.25 13.80 -10.45
C ILE A 389 16.57 12.89 -11.47
N THR A 390 15.29 12.59 -11.29
CA THR A 390 14.50 11.76 -12.21
C THR A 390 14.46 12.36 -13.61
N THR A 391 14.27 13.67 -13.70
CA THR A 391 14.31 14.41 -14.97
C THR A 391 15.69 14.31 -15.62
N THR A 392 16.75 14.51 -14.84
CA THR A 392 18.14 14.47 -15.30
C THR A 392 18.55 13.07 -15.78
N VAL A 393 18.18 12.02 -15.05
CA VAL A 393 18.44 10.63 -15.44
C VAL A 393 17.65 10.27 -16.70
N LYS A 394 16.39 10.69 -16.81
CA LYS A 394 15.59 10.48 -18.02
C LYS A 394 16.21 11.14 -19.26
N ASP A 395 16.70 12.38 -19.14
CA ASP A 395 17.40 13.05 -20.25
C ASP A 395 18.73 12.34 -20.57
N SER A 396 19.46 11.89 -19.55
CA SER A 396 20.70 11.13 -19.71
C SER A 396 20.48 9.80 -20.42
N THR A 397 19.42 9.06 -20.09
CA THR A 397 19.03 7.81 -20.77
C THR A 397 18.74 8.07 -22.24
N ARG A 398 17.94 9.10 -22.56
CA ARG A 398 17.64 9.49 -23.95
C ARG A 398 18.92 9.82 -24.72
N ARG A 399 19.82 10.62 -24.14
CA ARG A 399 21.11 10.97 -24.76
C ARG A 399 22.01 9.75 -24.96
N ALA A 400 22.02 8.82 -24.01
CA ALA A 400 22.77 7.57 -24.14
C ALA A 400 22.21 6.69 -25.27
N GLU A 401 20.89 6.61 -25.43
CA GLU A 401 20.24 5.89 -26.54
C GLU A 401 20.56 6.54 -27.90
N GLU A 402 20.53 7.87 -27.98
CA GLU A 402 20.93 8.62 -29.17
C GLU A 402 22.41 8.38 -29.52
N ALA A 403 23.30 8.42 -28.52
CA ALA A 403 24.72 8.12 -28.69
C ALA A 403 24.93 6.67 -29.15
N SER A 404 24.19 5.71 -28.58
CA SER A 404 24.22 4.30 -28.96
C SER A 404 23.87 4.11 -30.44
N SER A 405 22.79 4.76 -30.90
CA SER A 405 22.39 4.75 -32.31
C SER A 405 23.45 5.39 -33.22
N LEU A 406 24.06 6.49 -32.79
CA LEU A 406 25.10 7.18 -33.56
C LEU A 406 26.38 6.33 -33.68
N VAL A 407 26.81 5.70 -32.59
CA VAL A 407 27.95 4.79 -32.58
C VAL A 407 27.67 3.54 -33.41
N GLY A 408 26.47 2.97 -33.34
CA GLY A 408 26.06 1.85 -34.19
C GLY A 408 26.15 2.19 -35.69
N ARG A 409 25.73 3.39 -36.10
CA ARG A 409 25.92 3.87 -37.49
C ARG A 409 27.39 4.09 -37.84
N ALA A 410 28.18 4.64 -36.92
CA ALA A 410 29.62 4.83 -37.13
C ALA A 410 30.35 3.49 -37.31
N ARG A 411 29.96 2.46 -36.56
CA ARG A 411 30.46 1.08 -36.68
C ARG A 411 30.22 0.52 -38.08
N ILE A 412 28.97 0.58 -38.55
CA ILE A 412 28.60 0.12 -39.90
C ILE A 412 29.38 0.89 -40.97
N GLY A 413 29.55 2.22 -40.79
CA GLY A 413 30.35 3.05 -41.68
C GLY A 413 31.82 2.61 -41.73
N ALA A 414 32.43 2.36 -40.58
CA ALA A 414 33.82 1.91 -40.48
C ALA A 414 34.02 0.51 -41.07
N GLU A 415 33.11 -0.44 -40.82
CA GLU A 415 33.11 -1.79 -41.41
C GLU A 415 33.07 -1.71 -42.95
N LYS A 416 32.17 -0.89 -43.50
CA LYS A 416 32.03 -0.70 -44.95
C LYS A 416 33.25 0.00 -45.57
N SER A 417 33.84 0.98 -44.88
CA SER A 417 35.12 1.56 -45.32
C SER A 417 36.24 0.51 -45.33
N GLY A 418 36.23 -0.42 -44.37
CA GLY A 418 37.16 -1.55 -44.33
C GLY A 418 37.06 -2.45 -45.56
N GLU A 419 35.83 -2.81 -45.96
CA GLU A 419 35.55 -3.57 -47.18
C GLU A 419 36.05 -2.85 -48.43
N VAL A 420 35.73 -1.56 -48.59
CA VAL A 420 36.20 -0.75 -49.74
C VAL A 420 37.73 -0.67 -49.79
N MET A 421 38.40 -0.60 -48.64
CA MET A 421 39.85 -0.63 -48.59
C MET A 421 40.44 -1.98 -49.00
N GLN A 422 39.80 -3.09 -48.60
CA GLN A 422 40.18 -4.44 -49.03
C GLN A 422 40.11 -4.59 -50.56
N ASP A 423 39.04 -4.05 -51.18
CA ASP A 423 38.88 -4.02 -52.63
C ASP A 423 39.95 -3.14 -53.30
N ALA A 424 40.26 -1.99 -52.72
CA ALA A 424 41.30 -1.08 -53.22
C ALA A 424 42.70 -1.72 -53.19
N ILE A 425 43.02 -2.46 -52.12
CA ILE A 425 44.28 -3.24 -52.03
C ILE A 425 44.32 -4.27 -53.15
N SER A 426 43.25 -5.06 -53.30
CA SER A 426 43.16 -6.11 -54.34
C SER A 426 43.32 -5.54 -55.76
N ALA A 427 42.71 -4.39 -56.04
CA ALA A 427 42.85 -3.70 -57.32
C ALA A 427 44.28 -3.21 -57.57
N MET A 428 44.94 -2.64 -56.56
CA MET A 428 46.33 -2.16 -56.68
C MET A 428 47.32 -3.32 -56.83
N GLU A 429 47.11 -4.45 -56.16
CA GLU A 429 47.88 -5.68 -56.35
C GLU A 429 47.74 -6.23 -57.78
N ALA A 430 46.52 -6.21 -58.34
CA ALA A 430 46.27 -6.61 -59.72
C ALA A 430 46.98 -5.67 -60.73
N ILE A 431 46.98 -4.35 -60.48
CA ILE A 431 47.73 -3.38 -61.30
C ILE A 431 49.23 -3.62 -61.19
N SER A 432 49.74 -3.91 -59.99
CA SER A 432 51.16 -4.22 -59.76
C SER A 432 51.58 -5.46 -60.54
N LYS A 433 50.76 -6.53 -60.49
CA LYS A 433 50.99 -7.75 -61.25
C LYS A 433 50.98 -7.51 -62.77
N SER A 434 49.97 -6.80 -63.26
CA SER A 434 49.83 -6.44 -64.69
C SER A 434 51.04 -5.62 -65.19
N SER A 435 51.54 -4.69 -64.37
CA SER A 435 52.74 -3.91 -64.69
C SER A 435 53.99 -4.80 -64.83
N GLY A 436 54.12 -5.83 -63.99
CA GLY A 436 55.18 -6.83 -64.10
C GLY A 436 55.06 -7.69 -65.36
N GLU A 437 53.85 -8.11 -65.73
CA GLU A 437 53.59 -8.85 -66.99
C GLU A 437 53.92 -8.00 -68.22
N ILE A 438 53.53 -6.72 -68.24
CA ILE A 438 53.90 -5.78 -69.30
C ILE A 438 55.43 -5.64 -69.39
N SER A 439 56.12 -5.48 -68.25
CA SER A 439 57.59 -5.40 -68.24
C SER A 439 58.26 -6.63 -68.87
N ASN A 440 57.71 -7.82 -68.65
CA ASN A 440 58.19 -9.07 -69.27
C ASN A 440 57.96 -9.08 -70.78
N ILE A 441 56.77 -8.66 -71.24
CA ILE A 441 56.44 -8.57 -72.68
C ILE A 441 57.39 -7.59 -73.39
N ILE A 442 57.66 -6.43 -72.78
CA ILE A 442 58.61 -5.45 -73.34
C ILE A 442 60.02 -6.03 -73.41
N GLY A 443 60.42 -6.86 -72.44
CA GLY A 443 61.67 -7.63 -72.52
C GLY A 443 61.74 -8.53 -73.75
N VAL A 444 60.68 -9.30 -74.01
CA VAL A 444 60.59 -10.16 -75.21
C VAL A 444 60.62 -9.34 -76.50
N ILE A 445 60.00 -8.15 -76.53
CA ILE A 445 60.03 -7.26 -77.70
C ILE A 445 61.45 -6.74 -77.97
N ASP A 446 62.20 -6.37 -76.93
CA ASP A 446 63.61 -5.96 -77.05
C ASP A 446 64.46 -7.12 -77.59
N ASP A 447 64.22 -8.35 -77.12
CA ASP A 447 64.89 -9.56 -77.64
C ASP A 447 64.57 -9.83 -79.11
N ILE A 448 63.29 -9.70 -79.52
CA ILE A 448 62.86 -9.85 -80.93
C ILE A 448 63.52 -8.76 -81.80
N ALA A 449 63.57 -7.52 -81.33
CA ALA A 449 64.22 -6.42 -82.03
C ALA A 449 65.72 -6.70 -82.21
N PHE A 450 66.39 -7.22 -81.18
CA PHE A 450 67.79 -7.63 -81.26
C PHE A 450 68.02 -8.78 -82.26
N GLN A 451 67.19 -9.82 -82.21
CA GLN A 451 67.25 -10.94 -83.17
C GLN A 451 67.01 -10.46 -84.61
N THR A 452 66.04 -9.58 -84.82
CA THR A 452 65.71 -9.00 -86.14
C THR A 452 66.88 -8.17 -86.67
N ASN A 453 67.53 -7.38 -85.81
CA ASN A 453 68.73 -6.62 -86.15
C ASN A 453 69.91 -7.54 -86.55
N LEU A 454 70.07 -8.70 -85.89
CA LEU A 454 71.09 -9.71 -86.27
C LEU A 454 70.75 -10.41 -87.59
N LEU A 455 69.47 -10.77 -87.81
CA LEU A 455 68.99 -11.35 -89.07
C LEU A 455 69.19 -10.39 -90.25
N ALA A 456 68.85 -9.12 -90.06
CA ALA A 456 69.03 -8.06 -91.04
C ALA A 456 70.52 -7.82 -91.35
N LEU A 457 71.39 -7.88 -90.33
CA LEU A 457 72.83 -7.82 -90.53
C LEU A 457 73.32 -9.01 -91.37
N ASN A 458 72.91 -10.23 -91.06
CA ASN A 458 73.26 -11.44 -91.82
C ASN A 458 72.78 -11.35 -93.28
N ALA A 459 71.53 -10.88 -93.49
CA ALA A 459 70.97 -10.66 -94.82
C ALA A 459 71.74 -9.56 -95.60
N GLY A 460 72.14 -8.49 -94.92
CA GLY A 460 72.96 -7.42 -95.52
C GLY A 460 74.34 -7.92 -95.94
N VAL A 461 74.96 -8.80 -95.15
CA VAL A 461 76.24 -9.45 -95.50
C VAL A 461 76.09 -10.36 -96.72
N GLU A 462 75.04 -11.19 -96.77
CA GLU A 462 74.81 -12.08 -97.92
C GLU A 462 74.42 -11.31 -99.19
N ALA A 463 73.68 -10.20 -99.05
CA ALA A 463 73.38 -9.29 -100.16
C ALA A 463 74.65 -8.60 -100.71
N ALA A 464 75.59 -8.21 -99.85
CA ALA A 464 76.89 -7.70 -100.28
C ALA A 464 77.73 -8.78 -101.00
N ARG A 465 77.59 -10.04 -100.58
CA ARG A 465 78.24 -11.21 -101.18
C ARG A 465 77.70 -11.55 -102.58
N ALA A 466 76.42 -11.30 -102.83
CA ALA A 466 75.75 -11.50 -104.13
C ALA A 466 76.05 -10.41 -105.19
N GLY A 467 76.83 -9.38 -104.85
CA GLY A 467 77.28 -8.35 -105.80
C GLY A 467 76.13 -7.52 -106.41
N ASP A 468 76.16 -7.28 -107.73
CA ASP A 468 75.17 -6.43 -108.41
C ASP A 468 73.73 -6.99 -108.35
N ALA A 469 73.55 -8.31 -108.23
CA ALA A 469 72.24 -8.93 -108.09
C ALA A 469 71.61 -8.73 -106.69
N GLY A 470 72.42 -8.41 -105.67
CA GLY A 470 71.99 -8.26 -104.28
C GLY A 470 71.65 -6.83 -103.85
N LYS A 471 71.85 -5.82 -104.71
CA LYS A 471 71.67 -4.40 -104.36
C LYS A 471 70.28 -4.06 -103.79
N GLY A 472 69.21 -4.62 -104.38
CA GLY A 472 67.85 -4.43 -103.87
C GLY A 472 67.62 -5.07 -102.50
N PHE A 473 68.18 -6.27 -102.28
CA PHE A 473 68.13 -6.95 -100.99
C PHE A 473 68.94 -6.24 -99.90
N ALA A 474 70.08 -5.64 -100.25
CA ALA A 474 70.91 -4.89 -99.32
C ALA A 474 70.17 -3.66 -98.75
N VAL A 475 69.41 -2.94 -99.58
CA VAL A 475 68.59 -1.80 -99.14
C VAL A 475 67.49 -2.26 -98.18
N VAL A 476 66.78 -3.35 -98.51
CA VAL A 476 65.76 -3.91 -97.61
C VAL A 476 66.37 -4.37 -96.29
N ALA A 477 67.53 -5.03 -96.31
CA ALA A 477 68.23 -5.46 -95.11
C ALA A 477 68.66 -4.28 -94.23
N GLN A 478 69.10 -3.17 -94.82
CA GLN A 478 69.42 -1.95 -94.07
C GLN A 478 68.17 -1.30 -93.45
N GLU A 479 67.06 -1.21 -94.20
CA GLU A 479 65.80 -0.67 -93.70
C GLU A 479 65.23 -1.51 -92.54
N VAL A 480 65.27 -2.85 -92.66
CA VAL A 480 64.85 -3.77 -91.58
C VAL A 480 65.75 -3.61 -90.35
N ARG A 481 67.05 -3.40 -90.55
CA ARG A 481 67.99 -3.18 -89.45
C ARG A 481 67.71 -1.86 -88.72
N GLU A 482 67.47 -0.79 -89.46
CA GLU A 482 67.14 0.53 -88.89
C GLU A 482 65.80 0.48 -88.13
N LEU A 483 64.79 -0.21 -88.69
CA LEU A 483 63.53 -0.47 -88.01
C LEU A 483 63.74 -1.26 -86.71
N ALA A 484 64.55 -2.31 -86.73
CA ALA A 484 64.86 -3.11 -85.55
C ALA A 484 65.58 -2.30 -84.45
N GLN A 485 66.50 -1.40 -84.81
CA GLN A 485 67.15 -0.49 -83.86
C GLN A 485 66.17 0.54 -83.27
N ARG A 486 65.25 1.07 -84.09
CA ARG A 486 64.17 1.95 -83.63
C ARG A 486 63.23 1.21 -82.66
N SER A 487 62.86 -0.03 -82.98
CA SER A 487 62.04 -0.88 -82.10
C SER A 487 62.73 -1.17 -80.77
N ALA A 488 64.03 -1.48 -80.76
CA ALA A 488 64.79 -1.71 -79.52
C ALA A 488 64.89 -0.45 -78.66
N THR A 489 65.09 0.71 -79.27
CA THR A 489 65.11 2.01 -78.56
C THR A 489 63.75 2.30 -77.93
N ALA A 490 62.66 2.16 -78.70
CA ALA A 490 61.30 2.34 -78.19
C ALA A 490 60.95 1.34 -77.08
N ALA A 491 61.37 0.07 -77.21
CA ALA A 491 61.18 -0.93 -76.17
C ALA A 491 61.89 -0.54 -74.86
N LYS A 492 63.12 -0.02 -74.93
CA LYS A 492 63.86 0.47 -73.74
C LYS A 492 63.19 1.68 -73.07
N GLU A 493 62.69 2.62 -73.85
CA GLU A 493 61.94 3.77 -73.32
C GLU A 493 60.65 3.33 -72.62
N ILE A 494 59.87 2.43 -73.24
CA ILE A 494 58.66 1.86 -72.62
C ILE A 494 59.04 1.08 -71.35
N LYS A 495 60.12 0.30 -71.37
CA LYS A 495 60.60 -0.44 -70.19
C LYS A 495 60.93 0.49 -69.03
N ALA A 496 61.58 1.64 -69.29
CA ALA A 496 61.86 2.64 -68.27
C ALA A 496 60.59 3.26 -67.68
N LEU A 497 59.59 3.58 -68.53
CA LEU A 497 58.30 4.10 -68.10
C LEU A 497 57.54 3.07 -67.25
N ILE A 498 57.46 1.82 -67.69
CA ILE A 498 56.78 0.73 -66.95
C ILE A 498 57.48 0.43 -65.63
N SER A 499 58.82 0.47 -65.59
CA SER A 499 59.57 0.33 -64.34
C SER A 499 59.25 1.44 -63.35
N THR A 500 59.16 2.69 -63.82
CA THR A 500 58.80 3.85 -63.00
C THR A 500 57.37 3.73 -62.49
N SER A 501 56.42 3.37 -63.37
CA SER A 501 55.03 3.10 -62.99
C SER A 501 54.93 1.97 -61.97
N GLY A 502 55.73 0.91 -62.11
CA GLY A 502 55.79 -0.19 -61.15
C GLY A 502 56.25 0.25 -59.76
N GLN A 503 57.26 1.13 -59.67
CA GLN A 503 57.67 1.72 -58.39
C GLN A 503 56.57 2.58 -57.76
N GLN A 504 55.87 3.39 -58.58
CA GLN A 504 54.75 4.22 -58.10
C GLN A 504 53.57 3.39 -57.61
N VAL A 505 53.21 2.33 -58.35
CA VAL A 505 52.16 1.39 -57.95
C VAL A 505 52.56 0.66 -56.66
N GLY A 506 53.81 0.21 -56.54
CA GLY A 506 54.29 -0.42 -55.31
C GLY A 506 54.22 0.50 -54.09
N SER A 507 54.60 1.78 -54.25
CA SER A 507 54.40 2.79 -53.20
C SER A 507 52.92 3.05 -52.90
N GLY A 508 52.05 2.98 -53.91
CA GLY A 508 50.61 3.10 -53.75
C GLY A 508 50.02 1.93 -52.96
N VAL A 509 50.43 0.69 -53.26
CA VAL A 509 50.04 -0.52 -52.52
C VAL A 509 50.42 -0.40 -51.05
N ASP A 510 51.64 0.05 -50.73
CA ASP A 510 52.07 0.25 -49.33
C ASP A 510 51.19 1.26 -48.58
N LEU A 511 50.92 2.40 -49.21
CA LEU A 511 50.11 3.46 -48.60
C LEU A 511 48.66 3.01 -48.34
N VAL A 512 48.07 2.32 -49.31
CA VAL A 512 46.70 1.76 -49.22
C VAL A 512 46.67 0.66 -48.15
N THR A 513 47.69 -0.20 -48.06
CA THR A 513 47.81 -1.24 -47.03
C THR A 513 47.87 -0.64 -45.62
N ARG A 514 48.72 0.37 -45.40
CA ARG A 514 48.83 1.09 -44.11
C ARG A 514 47.54 1.83 -43.74
N THR A 515 46.83 2.37 -44.73
CA THR A 515 45.51 2.96 -44.55
C THR A 515 44.49 1.90 -44.10
N GLY A 516 44.49 0.73 -44.73
CA GLY A 516 43.66 -0.40 -44.35
C GLY A 516 43.90 -0.88 -42.91
N GLN A 517 45.17 -0.98 -42.49
CA GLN A 517 45.54 -1.32 -41.11
C GLN A 517 45.04 -0.28 -40.10
N SER A 518 45.17 1.01 -40.42
CA SER A 518 44.70 2.10 -39.55
C SER A 518 43.17 2.08 -39.42
N LEU A 519 42.48 1.75 -40.50
CA LEU A 519 41.02 1.63 -40.51
C LEU A 519 40.54 0.41 -39.72
N GLN A 520 41.23 -0.73 -39.80
CA GLN A 520 40.95 -1.88 -38.93
C GLN A 520 41.11 -1.55 -37.45
N GLN A 521 42.07 -0.71 -37.09
CA GLN A 521 42.22 -0.23 -35.71
C GLN A 521 41.03 0.65 -35.29
N ILE A 522 40.59 1.57 -36.16
CA ILE A 522 39.39 2.39 -35.92
C ILE A 522 38.15 1.52 -35.72
N VAL A 523 37.96 0.46 -36.53
CA VAL A 523 36.84 -0.48 -36.37
C VAL A 523 36.84 -1.07 -34.96
N LYS A 524 37.99 -1.55 -34.46
CA LYS A 524 38.10 -2.11 -33.10
C LYS A 524 37.77 -1.08 -32.02
N GLU A 525 38.25 0.14 -32.16
CA GLU A 525 37.97 1.23 -31.22
C GLU A 525 36.48 1.59 -31.20
N VAL A 526 35.83 1.65 -32.37
CA VAL A 526 34.40 1.91 -32.48
C VAL A 526 33.57 0.76 -31.88
N GLU A 527 34.00 -0.50 -32.02
CA GLU A 527 33.37 -1.63 -31.35
C GLU A 527 33.46 -1.55 -29.81
N GLU A 528 34.60 -1.10 -29.29
CA GLU A 528 34.77 -0.89 -27.85
C GLU A 528 33.87 0.26 -27.34
N ILE A 529 33.76 1.35 -28.11
CA ILE A 529 32.84 2.45 -27.81
C ILE A 529 31.39 1.96 -27.82
N ASP A 530 30.98 1.14 -28.81
CA ASP A 530 29.61 0.59 -28.88
C ASP A 530 29.28 -0.23 -27.63
N ARG A 531 30.19 -1.10 -27.19
CA ARG A 531 30.02 -1.89 -25.96
C ARG A 531 29.86 -1.00 -24.73
N ASN A 532 30.73 0.00 -24.56
CA ASN A 532 30.67 0.91 -23.43
C ASN A 532 29.37 1.74 -23.42
N VAL A 533 28.94 2.24 -24.57
CA VAL A 533 27.70 3.02 -24.67
C VAL A 533 26.47 2.15 -24.39
N ARG A 534 26.45 0.89 -24.84
CA ARG A 534 25.39 -0.07 -24.46
C ARG A 534 25.34 -0.29 -22.95
N ALA A 535 26.48 -0.46 -22.30
CA ALA A 535 26.54 -0.60 -20.84
C ALA A 535 26.04 0.65 -20.11
N ILE A 536 26.33 1.85 -20.64
CA ILE A 536 25.78 3.11 -20.10
C ILE A 536 24.26 3.17 -20.26
N VAL A 537 23.72 2.77 -21.42
CA VAL A 537 22.26 2.73 -21.64
C VAL A 537 21.59 1.76 -20.67
N GLU A 538 22.18 0.59 -20.44
CA GLU A 538 21.67 -0.41 -19.50
C GLU A 538 21.68 0.13 -18.06
N ALA A 539 22.81 0.69 -17.61
CA ALA A 539 22.92 1.31 -16.30
C ALA A 539 21.95 2.49 -16.10
N ALA A 540 21.75 3.32 -17.13
CA ALA A 540 20.83 4.44 -17.07
C ALA A 540 19.36 4.00 -16.98
N ARG A 541 19.00 2.87 -17.63
CA ARG A 541 17.67 2.25 -17.49
C ARG A 541 17.47 1.69 -16.09
N GLU A 542 18.48 1.01 -15.53
CA GLU A 542 18.44 0.48 -14.16
C GLU A 542 18.29 1.62 -13.13
N GLN A 543 19.04 2.71 -13.29
CA GLN A 543 18.90 3.91 -12.44
C GLN A 543 17.49 4.52 -12.53
N ALA A 544 16.91 4.60 -13.73
CA ALA A 544 15.56 5.11 -13.90
C ALA A 544 14.52 4.24 -13.16
N THR A 545 14.67 2.91 -13.22
CA THR A 545 13.83 1.99 -12.45
C THR A 545 14.03 2.17 -10.95
N GLY A 546 15.28 2.23 -10.47
CA GLY A 546 15.58 2.45 -9.05
C GLY A 546 15.02 3.77 -8.51
N LEU A 547 15.07 4.84 -9.30
CA LEU A 547 14.46 6.13 -8.92
C LEU A 547 12.94 6.07 -8.82
N GLN A 548 12.29 5.26 -9.67
CA GLN A 548 10.84 5.06 -9.58
C GLN A 548 10.44 4.30 -8.31
N GLU A 549 11.24 3.33 -7.89
CA GLU A 549 11.06 2.66 -6.59
C GLU A 549 11.27 3.61 -5.41
N ILE A 550 12.32 4.45 -5.46
CA ILE A 550 12.57 5.47 -4.43
C ILE A 550 11.41 6.47 -4.35
N ASN A 551 10.89 6.94 -5.49
CA ASN A 551 9.72 7.83 -5.52
C ASN A 551 8.50 7.19 -4.85
N THR A 552 8.26 5.90 -5.12
CA THR A 552 7.19 5.14 -4.46
C THR A 552 7.40 5.03 -2.94
N ALA A 553 8.64 4.81 -2.51
CA ALA A 553 8.99 4.79 -1.09
C ALA A 553 8.77 6.15 -0.42
N VAL A 554 9.16 7.26 -1.07
CA VAL A 554 8.93 8.62 -0.55
C VAL A 554 7.45 8.93 -0.41
N ASN A 555 6.61 8.57 -1.39
CA ASN A 555 5.15 8.70 -1.27
C ASN A 555 4.58 7.90 -0.07
N SER A 556 5.15 6.73 0.21
CA SER A 556 4.74 5.92 1.37
C SER A 556 5.15 6.58 2.70
N ILE A 557 6.33 7.21 2.75
CA ILE A 557 6.79 7.98 3.90
C ILE A 557 5.93 9.23 4.11
N ASP A 558 5.56 9.95 3.04
CA ASP A 558 4.65 11.09 3.10
C ASP A 558 3.29 10.68 3.69
N GLN A 559 2.70 9.59 3.20
CA GLN A 559 1.44 9.07 3.73
C GLN A 559 1.55 8.69 5.23
N GLY A 560 2.66 8.05 5.64
CA GLY A 560 2.91 7.77 7.05
C GLY A 560 3.08 9.04 7.90
N THR A 561 3.67 10.09 7.33
CA THR A 561 3.84 11.40 7.98
C THR A 561 2.48 12.09 8.18
N GLN A 562 1.60 12.03 7.19
CA GLN A 562 0.22 12.53 7.31
C GLN A 562 -0.60 11.74 8.36
N GLN A 563 -0.44 10.42 8.41
CA GLN A 563 -1.07 9.59 9.46
C GLN A 563 -0.56 9.95 10.85
N ASN A 564 0.75 10.24 11.00
CA ASN A 564 1.31 10.70 12.26
C ASN A 564 0.71 12.05 12.66
N ALA A 565 0.53 12.99 11.73
CA ALA A 565 -0.12 14.27 12.00
C ALA A 565 -1.55 14.08 12.51
N ALA A 566 -2.35 13.23 11.84
CA ALA A 566 -3.70 12.90 12.29
C ALA A 566 -3.72 12.24 13.68
N MET A 567 -2.78 11.32 13.94
CA MET A 567 -2.64 10.64 15.24
C MET A 567 -2.27 11.62 16.36
N VAL A 568 -1.43 12.62 16.07
CA VAL A 568 -1.06 13.69 16.99
C VAL A 568 -2.27 14.56 17.33
N GLU A 569 -3.07 14.94 16.34
CA GLU A 569 -4.32 15.69 16.56
C GLU A 569 -5.30 14.91 17.45
N GLU A 570 -5.51 13.62 17.15
CA GLU A 570 -6.39 12.75 17.92
C GLU A 570 -5.89 12.56 19.36
N SER A 571 -4.59 12.30 19.53
CA SER A 571 -3.97 12.13 20.86
C SER A 571 -4.03 13.41 21.70
N THR A 572 -3.89 14.57 21.05
CA THR A 572 -4.02 15.87 21.70
C THR A 572 -5.46 16.12 22.14
N ALA A 573 -6.44 15.84 21.27
CA ALA A 573 -7.86 15.96 21.58
C ALA A 573 -8.29 15.03 22.72
N ALA A 574 -7.85 13.76 22.69
CA ALA A 574 -8.12 12.78 23.73
C ALA A 574 -7.53 13.21 25.09
N SER A 575 -6.29 13.72 25.09
CA SER A 575 -5.64 14.25 26.30
C SER A 575 -6.39 15.46 26.87
N TYR A 576 -6.96 16.31 26.00
CA TYR A 576 -7.74 17.47 26.41
C TYR A 576 -9.08 17.07 27.05
N SER A 577 -9.78 16.10 26.45
CA SER A 577 -11.01 15.54 27.01
C SER A 577 -10.76 14.88 28.37
N LEU A 578 -9.69 14.10 28.49
CA LEU A 578 -9.32 13.44 29.74
C LEU A 578 -8.99 14.45 30.85
N ALA A 579 -8.27 15.52 30.53
CA ALA A 579 -8.00 16.61 31.47
C ALA A 579 -9.30 17.31 31.94
N LYS A 580 -10.27 17.48 31.02
CA LYS A 580 -11.58 18.06 31.34
C LYS A 580 -12.41 17.13 32.23
N GLU A 581 -12.43 15.83 31.95
CA GLU A 581 -13.13 14.82 32.77
C GLU A 581 -12.55 14.72 34.19
N VAL A 582 -11.23 14.77 34.33
CA VAL A 582 -10.58 14.81 35.65
C VAL A 582 -10.91 16.12 36.39
N THR A 583 -10.99 17.25 35.68
CA THR A 583 -11.38 18.52 36.29
C THR A 583 -12.81 18.45 36.82
N ALA A 584 -13.75 17.91 36.04
CA ALA A 584 -15.13 17.70 36.48
C ALA A 584 -15.22 16.72 37.66
N LEU A 585 -14.42 15.64 37.65
CA LEU A 585 -14.34 14.71 38.78
C LEU A 585 -13.86 15.41 40.06
N ASN A 586 -12.82 16.24 39.96
CA ASN A 586 -12.30 16.99 41.11
C ASN A 586 -13.32 18.01 41.63
N GLU A 587 -14.12 18.63 40.76
CA GLU A 587 -15.20 19.54 41.16
C GLU A 587 -16.33 18.80 41.89
N LEU A 588 -16.71 17.61 41.43
CA LEU A 588 -17.65 16.73 42.12
C LEU A 588 -17.12 16.26 43.49
N LEU A 589 -15.84 15.87 43.56
CA LEU A 589 -15.19 15.50 44.82
C LEU A 589 -15.09 16.70 45.78
N GLY A 590 -14.94 17.91 45.27
CA GLY A 590 -14.91 19.15 46.04
C GLY A 590 -16.22 19.47 46.77
N GLN A 591 -17.32 18.80 46.43
CA GLN A 591 -18.59 18.89 47.16
C GLN A 591 -18.53 18.16 48.51
N PHE A 592 -17.54 17.28 48.71
CA PHE A 592 -17.33 16.54 49.94
C PHE A 592 -16.19 17.13 50.76
N ASN A 593 -16.42 17.31 52.06
CA ASN A 593 -15.40 17.68 53.03
C ASN A 593 -14.69 16.41 53.51
N LEU A 594 -13.43 16.25 53.12
CA LEU A 594 -12.57 15.09 53.41
C LEU A 594 -11.45 15.54 54.38
N GLN A 595 -11.04 14.70 55.34
CA GLN A 595 -10.15 15.09 56.44
C GLN A 595 -8.70 15.40 55.99
N ASN A 596 -8.39 15.25 54.70
CA ASN A 596 -7.13 15.68 54.10
C ASN A 596 -7.22 17.05 53.45
N GLY A 597 -7.48 18.06 54.28
CA GLY A 597 -6.98 19.42 54.10
C GLY A 597 -5.47 19.53 54.37
N ARG A 598 -4.68 18.46 54.20
CA ARG A 598 -3.23 18.61 54.03
C ARG A 598 -3.02 19.20 52.65
N SER A 599 -3.01 20.52 52.61
CA SER A 599 -2.52 21.31 51.51
C SER A 599 -1.20 20.68 51.03
N HIS A 600 -1.24 19.90 49.96
CA HIS A 600 -0.04 19.74 49.15
C HIS A 600 0.35 21.16 48.77
N ALA A 601 1.48 21.61 49.32
CA ALA A 601 1.97 22.95 49.13
C ALA A 601 1.86 23.28 47.64
N ARG A 602 0.98 24.24 47.30
CA ARG A 602 0.96 24.83 45.96
C ARG A 602 2.41 25.18 45.63
N PRO A 603 2.93 24.81 44.44
CA PRO A 603 4.24 25.28 44.02
C PRO A 603 4.27 26.79 44.20
N ALA A 604 5.13 27.29 45.08
CA ALA A 604 5.29 28.72 45.26
C ALA A 604 5.83 29.29 43.93
N ALA A 605 5.19 30.32 43.40
CA ALA A 605 5.70 31.03 42.24
C ALA A 605 7.13 31.49 42.55
N ALA A 606 8.06 31.20 41.64
CA ALA A 606 9.45 31.62 41.78
C ALA A 606 9.50 33.14 41.92
N THR A 607 10.18 33.61 42.97
CA THR A 607 10.44 35.04 43.17
C THR A 607 11.82 35.38 42.64
N GLU A 608 12.16 36.65 42.49
CA GLU A 608 13.51 37.08 42.07
C GLU A 608 14.65 36.59 42.99
N ARG A 609 14.32 36.03 44.17
CA ARG A 609 15.26 35.41 45.11
C ARG A 609 15.40 33.89 44.95
N SER A 610 14.63 33.28 44.06
CA SER A 610 14.67 31.84 43.79
C SER A 610 15.84 31.53 42.84
N SER A 611 16.91 30.92 43.36
CA SER A 611 18.05 30.47 42.56
C SER A 611 17.75 29.15 41.85
N PRO A 612 18.14 28.96 40.57
CA PRO A 612 17.98 27.69 39.87
C PRO A 612 18.73 26.56 40.60
N ALA A 613 18.01 25.55 41.09
CA ALA A 613 18.63 24.33 41.58
C ALA A 613 19.00 23.43 40.39
N ALA A 614 20.24 22.96 40.34
CA ALA A 614 20.69 22.06 39.28
C ALA A 614 19.88 20.75 39.32
N SER A 615 19.29 20.38 38.18
CA SER A 615 18.53 19.15 38.02
C SER A 615 19.42 17.92 38.34
N PRO A 616 18.96 17.00 39.22
CA PRO A 616 19.65 15.74 39.50
C PRO A 616 19.93 14.91 38.23
N ALA A 617 19.05 15.03 37.22
CA ALA A 617 19.22 14.36 35.93
C ALA A 617 20.37 14.95 35.09
N ARG A 618 20.60 16.28 35.15
CA ARG A 618 21.76 16.91 34.49
C ARG A 618 23.07 16.57 35.21
N ALA A 619 23.05 16.46 36.54
CA ALA A 619 24.20 16.02 37.33
C ALA A 619 24.57 14.55 37.06
N LEU A 620 23.59 13.70 36.74
CA LEU A 620 23.83 12.32 36.34
C LEU A 620 24.41 12.24 34.91
N ARG A 621 23.86 13.01 33.96
CA ARG A 621 24.42 13.10 32.59
C ARG A 621 25.87 13.61 32.58
N SER A 622 26.22 14.61 33.38
CA SER A 622 27.60 15.12 33.44
C SER A 622 28.57 14.12 34.06
N LYS A 623 28.15 13.34 35.05
CA LYS A 623 28.95 12.24 35.62
C LYS A 623 29.17 11.10 34.62
N ILE A 624 28.17 10.76 33.81
CA ILE A 624 28.29 9.72 32.78
C ILE A 624 29.16 10.20 31.61
N ALA A 625 29.01 11.46 31.18
CA ALA A 625 29.87 12.06 30.16
C ALA A 625 31.35 12.13 30.60
N GLY A 626 31.59 12.40 31.89
CA GLY A 626 32.94 12.38 32.47
C GLY A 626 33.55 10.98 32.62
N ALA A 627 32.74 9.92 32.70
CA ALA A 627 33.22 8.54 32.83
C ALA A 627 33.66 7.91 31.49
N PHE A 628 33.23 8.46 30.35
CA PHE A 628 33.54 7.95 29.02
C PHE A 628 34.47 8.84 28.17
N GLY A 629 34.94 9.98 28.69
CA GLY A 629 35.78 10.93 27.95
C GLY A 629 37.29 10.80 28.21
N ARG A 630 38.02 10.04 27.39
CA ARG A 630 39.43 10.37 27.07
C ARG A 630 39.45 11.39 25.91
N PRO A 631 40.38 12.35 25.88
CA PRO A 631 40.34 13.44 24.92
C PRO A 631 40.85 12.98 23.56
N GLY A 632 39.95 12.92 22.59
CA GLY A 632 40.24 12.69 21.18
C GLY A 632 39.04 12.06 20.51
N THR A 633 38.48 12.74 19.50
CA THR A 633 37.46 12.25 18.55
C THR A 633 35.97 12.19 18.94
N ALA A 634 35.50 12.97 19.93
CA ALA A 634 34.05 13.06 20.23
C ALA A 634 33.44 14.48 20.14
N ALA A 635 34.13 15.43 19.50
CA ALA A 635 33.58 16.77 19.29
C ALA A 635 32.62 16.88 18.08
N ALA A 636 32.48 15.82 17.27
CA ALA A 636 31.64 15.83 16.07
C ALA A 636 30.26 15.16 16.24
N ALA A 637 30.00 14.46 17.36
CA ALA A 637 28.77 13.70 17.57
C ALA A 637 27.81 14.33 18.60
N ALA A 638 28.22 15.41 19.27
CA ALA A 638 27.38 16.07 20.29
C ALA A 638 26.35 17.03 19.69
N THR A 639 26.55 17.48 18.45
CA THR A 639 25.63 18.41 17.75
C THR A 639 24.45 17.72 17.08
N SER A 640 24.42 16.38 17.00
CA SER A 640 23.42 15.62 16.20
C SER A 640 22.26 15.04 17.01
N TRP A 641 22.16 15.32 18.31
CA TRP A 641 21.17 14.69 19.20
C TRP A 641 20.31 15.67 19.99
N GLU A 642 20.39 16.97 19.69
CA GLU A 642 19.46 17.98 20.25
C GLU A 642 18.14 18.09 19.45
N GLU A 643 17.97 17.32 18.37
CA GLU A 643 16.79 17.35 17.47
C GLU A 643 15.83 16.14 17.58
N PHE A 644 15.89 15.32 18.64
CA PHE A 644 15.00 14.15 18.79
C PHE A 644 14.12 14.13 20.04
#